data_AF-A0A851GC33-F1
#
_entry.id   AF-A0A851GC33-F1
#
_cell.length_a   1.000
_cell.length_b   1.000
_cell.length_c   1.000
_cell.angle_alpha   90.00
_cell.angle_beta   90.00
_cell.angle_gamma   90.00
#
_symmetry.space_group_name_H-M   'P 1'
#
loop_
_entity.id
_entity.type
_entity.pdbx_description
1 polymer ?
#
loop_
_entity_poly.entity_id
_entity_poly.type
_entity_poly.pdbx_seq_one_letter_code
_entity_poly.pdbx_strand_id
1 'polypeptide(L)'
;MKALTLVCGVLCVPGLGGLDAAESEKTKPLPRVRTSVPFKEVIKVQTWDEQLLSLQRAIEDMEAEHGNVYDGEKYLAQLSAVRSIGKTEEGKKSLALLQRRALLSNPALDFENVLLVRRSLPTPRDRTSMGAGIGMTAGNFSSMWNAKKNLPSEIGVLEGVRKIDGDRSYRMVYQHDKNRLISDLDLHFDADKIMFSSVNASGAFRLYEVGVDGKGLSQLTPDADGKDVDHFDSCYLPDGDIIFTSTASFCGMPCIDGKPRMSSIYRLSPEQGKIRQLSFDQDSSWCPTVHNDGRVLYLRWEYSDLPHSNSRILMSMNPDGTSQKSYLFTNSYFPTSFFYARPIPGHASKVVGIATGHHGNSRTGRMLIVDPNLGEHEADGVVQEVPGYGKKVEPIIRDRLADGIWPQITQPYPLAQSGSNKGAGKYFLVSMKPSPEALWGIYLVDIFDNRTLLMEQEGYGFFEPIPLKKSPTPPVLAERVNESKNTASVYIQDIYHGPGLKGVPRGEVKELQVCSYEFSPSSPYPGKGSGGLLGTLGMDGPWDIKKVLGTVPVNADGSVHFTIPANTPIFLLPLDKDGQALQLMRSWFIGQPGERVSCVGCHESSHESPLPKMTEASKSDPLALDAWLAKVENFSYPAKVQPIVDRHCMGCHDGQPADGRYVTQRHDYQKKAIPYLGADLLKDWRVRYSGSAHPSYGGRFSEGYFQLFRMARGPGIESDMALLTAKEFSADSTELVQMLKKGHHGVSLSEKEWRTIYQWIDLNTPYHGNRMDVVKGLPVAKAVEVGMKRSNELAEKYSKYRKPFGHTNPTMPKDVPKRVVPDQKKVRDLRMAGTLEFASQVGKEQKQPITLDLGGGQSIRLVYIPAGHYTMGSAAGGMDELPMHKQEIKRGFWMAEAEITNAQMRQFDDAHHSRAEDRHGYQFGQPCYDVNGDALPAVRVSWKQAMEFCDWLAKKTGKQVKLPSEVQWEWACRAGQGTPFSYGDTGADFSTFANLADKSLEDYVDDTAKGKYRYFETVIMPNPNRYEAHVPYVAEIDDGGFLAREPKQYQANPWGLYDMHGNVAEWTRSVYQPYPLIAGKGGDADKGPLRVVRGGSWRDRPHRATSSFRLAYPDYQKVYNVGFRVVIE
;
A
#
# COMPACT_ATOMS: atom_id res chain seq x y z
N MET A 1 32.44 -34.33 29.14
CA MET A 1 33.42 -33.27 29.44
C MET A 1 32.86 -32.00 28.81
N LYS A 2 32.21 -31.06 29.54
CA LYS A 2 32.79 -29.97 30.39
C LYS A 2 34.01 -29.34 29.68
N ALA A 3 34.10 -28.04 29.36
CA ALA A 3 33.58 -26.83 30.01
C ALA A 3 33.82 -25.54 29.15
N LEU A 4 33.01 -24.49 29.43
CA LEU A 4 33.27 -23.01 29.56
C LEU A 4 34.21 -22.24 28.58
N THR A 5 34.16 -20.91 28.34
CA THR A 5 33.21 -19.75 28.26
C THR A 5 34.05 -18.48 27.95
N LEU A 6 33.46 -17.41 27.33
CA LEU A 6 33.81 -15.94 27.37
C LEU A 6 35.17 -15.50 26.72
N VAL A 7 35.45 -14.30 26.14
CA VAL A 7 34.83 -12.97 25.95
C VAL A 7 35.66 -12.11 24.95
N CYS A 8 35.00 -11.11 24.32
CA CYS A 8 35.41 -9.86 23.63
C CYS A 8 36.87 -9.48 23.26
N GLY A 9 36.97 -8.68 22.18
CA GLY A 9 38.01 -7.64 21.96
C GLY A 9 38.57 -7.67 20.52
N VAL A 10 38.11 -6.84 19.57
CA VAL A 10 38.55 -5.45 19.28
C VAL A 10 39.99 -5.36 18.73
N LEU A 11 40.05 -4.87 17.48
CA LEU A 11 41.10 -4.11 16.77
C LEU A 11 42.39 -4.77 16.26
N CYS A 12 42.61 -4.48 14.96
CA CYS A 12 43.86 -4.28 14.22
C CYS A 12 44.81 -5.46 14.01
N VAL A 13 45.14 -5.76 12.74
CA VAL A 13 46.53 -5.84 12.22
C VAL A 13 46.49 -5.65 10.68
N PRO A 14 47.52 -5.03 10.08
CA PRO A 14 47.51 -4.36 8.79
C PRO A 14 48.19 -5.15 7.66
N GLY A 15 48.11 -4.59 6.45
CA GLY A 15 49.12 -4.78 5.42
C GLY A 15 48.74 -5.74 4.32
N LEU A 16 48.54 -5.21 3.11
CA LEU A 16 49.00 -5.84 1.89
C LEU A 16 49.44 -4.73 0.93
N GLY A 17 50.61 -4.97 0.33
CA GLY A 17 51.43 -4.01 -0.37
C GLY A 17 50.87 -3.55 -1.70
N GLY A 18 51.43 -2.43 -2.16
CA GLY A 18 51.09 -1.80 -3.41
C GLY A 18 51.50 -2.60 -4.64
N LEU A 19 50.75 -2.35 -5.71
CA LEU A 19 51.22 -2.41 -7.09
C LEU A 19 50.52 -1.27 -7.83
N ASP A 20 51.34 -0.37 -8.38
CA ASP A 20 50.96 0.77 -9.19
C ASP A 20 50.24 0.36 -10.47
N ALA A 21 49.16 1.07 -10.80
CA ALA A 21 48.62 1.16 -12.15
C ALA A 21 47.94 2.53 -12.35
N ALA A 22 48.65 3.36 -13.11
CA ALA A 22 48.25 4.56 -13.88
C ALA A 22 46.85 5.17 -13.64
N GLU A 23 46.88 6.45 -13.24
CA GLU A 23 45.75 7.38 -13.15
C GLU A 23 45.00 7.51 -14.49
N SER A 24 43.70 7.19 -14.45
CA SER A 24 42.68 7.87 -15.26
C SER A 24 41.73 8.50 -14.26
N GLU A 25 41.51 9.81 -14.36
CA GLU A 25 40.51 10.53 -13.58
C GLU A 25 39.12 10.03 -13.96
N LYS A 26 38.68 8.95 -13.30
CA LYS A 26 37.28 8.59 -13.20
C LYS A 26 36.66 9.52 -12.18
N THR A 27 35.69 10.31 -12.64
CA THR A 27 34.66 10.94 -11.80
C THR A 27 34.27 9.96 -10.69
N LYS A 28 34.60 10.30 -9.44
CA LYS A 28 34.18 9.50 -8.29
C LYS A 28 32.65 9.45 -8.30
N PRO A 29 32.02 8.27 -8.33
CA PRO A 29 30.59 8.19 -8.08
C PRO A 29 30.33 8.81 -6.70
N LEU A 30 29.24 9.58 -6.61
CA LEU A 30 28.76 10.13 -5.34
C LEU A 30 28.78 9.02 -4.27
N PRO A 31 29.21 9.31 -3.04
CA PRO A 31 29.27 8.30 -2.00
C PRO A 31 27.87 7.70 -1.82
N ARG A 32 27.72 6.40 -2.09
CA ARG A 32 26.52 5.62 -1.75
C ARG A 32 26.34 5.77 -0.24
N VAL A 33 25.43 6.65 0.15
CA VAL A 33 25.24 7.07 1.54
C VAL A 33 24.75 5.87 2.34
N ARG A 34 25.64 5.30 3.15
CA ARG A 34 25.26 4.52 4.34
C ARG A 34 25.33 5.48 5.52
N THR A 35 24.20 6.06 5.91
CA THR A 35 24.07 6.86 7.13
C THR A 35 23.36 6.03 8.18
N SER A 36 24.09 5.13 8.83
CA SER A 36 23.54 4.30 9.88
C SER A 36 23.14 5.18 11.08
N VAL A 37 21.85 5.46 11.23
CA VAL A 37 21.32 6.07 12.45
C VAL A 37 20.81 4.94 13.36
N PRO A 38 21.49 4.65 14.48
CA PRO A 38 20.98 3.67 15.45
C PRO A 38 19.65 4.14 16.05
N PHE A 39 18.82 3.20 16.51
CA PHE A 39 17.62 3.50 17.28
C PHE A 39 18.00 4.40 18.47
N LYS A 40 17.57 5.66 18.48
CA LYS A 40 17.66 6.47 19.69
C LYS A 40 16.55 6.03 20.63
N GLU A 41 16.92 5.53 21.80
CA GLU A 41 15.97 5.35 22.89
C GLU A 41 15.48 6.73 23.32
N VAL A 42 14.18 6.98 23.14
CA VAL A 42 13.53 8.21 23.60
C VAL A 42 12.73 7.86 24.84
N ILE A 43 13.41 7.87 25.99
CA ILE A 43 12.73 7.86 27.28
C ILE A 43 12.43 9.32 27.61
N LYS A 44 11.19 9.75 27.35
CA LYS A 44 10.76 11.09 27.76
C LYS A 44 10.36 11.06 29.22
N VAL A 45 11.31 11.39 30.10
CA VAL A 45 11.00 11.66 31.51
C VAL A 45 10.49 13.09 31.61
N GLN A 46 9.30 13.30 32.14
CA GLN A 46 8.80 14.65 32.43
C GLN A 46 9.76 15.36 33.39
N THR A 47 10.06 16.60 33.08
CA THR A 47 10.72 17.52 34.00
C THR A 47 9.82 17.82 35.20
N TRP A 48 10.41 18.34 36.28
CA TRP A 48 9.68 18.75 37.48
C TRP A 48 8.52 19.71 37.16
N ASP A 49 8.77 20.72 36.32
CA ASP A 49 7.75 21.70 35.96
C ASP A 49 6.67 21.12 35.05
N GLU A 50 7.04 20.20 34.15
CA GLU A 50 6.05 19.44 33.35
C GLU A 50 5.16 18.60 34.27
N GLN A 51 5.71 17.88 35.25
CA GLN A 51 4.91 17.08 36.19
C GLN A 51 3.92 17.94 36.99
N LEU A 52 4.36 19.10 37.49
CA LEU A 52 3.50 20.04 38.21
C LEU A 52 2.38 20.58 37.30
N LEU A 53 2.72 20.94 36.06
CA LEU A 53 1.76 21.49 35.10
C LEU A 53 0.74 20.43 34.65
N SER A 54 1.19 19.21 34.38
CA SER A 54 0.32 18.07 34.04
C SER A 54 -0.68 17.80 35.15
N LEU A 55 -0.22 17.79 36.41
CA LEU A 55 -1.10 17.59 37.56
C LEU A 55 -2.07 18.76 37.76
N GLN A 56 -1.60 19.99 37.62
CA GLN A 56 -2.45 21.17 37.69
C GLN A 56 -3.60 21.10 36.67
N ARG A 57 -3.30 20.81 35.40
CA ARG A 57 -4.30 20.68 34.34
C ARG A 57 -5.34 19.63 34.65
N ALA A 58 -4.93 18.47 35.15
CA ALA A 58 -5.85 17.41 35.53
C ALA A 58 -6.77 17.81 36.70
N ILE A 59 -6.24 18.55 37.70
CA ILE A 59 -7.03 19.06 38.82
C ILE A 59 -8.04 20.11 38.33
N GLU A 60 -7.61 21.06 37.51
CA GLU A 60 -8.47 22.10 36.93
C GLU A 60 -9.57 21.50 36.05
N ASP A 61 -9.25 20.48 35.24
CA ASP A 61 -10.23 19.78 34.42
C ASP A 61 -11.28 19.04 35.25
N MET A 62 -10.85 18.32 36.30
CA MET A 62 -11.77 17.65 37.21
C MET A 62 -12.62 18.64 38.01
N GLU A 63 -12.06 19.77 38.44
CA GLU A 63 -12.83 20.83 39.10
C GLU A 63 -13.89 21.41 38.18
N ALA A 64 -13.53 21.71 36.92
CA ALA A 64 -14.46 22.24 35.93
C ALA A 64 -15.61 21.26 35.62
N GLU A 65 -15.33 19.96 35.55
CA GLU A 65 -16.37 18.95 35.29
C GLU A 65 -17.14 18.51 36.54
N HIS A 66 -16.50 18.51 37.70
CA HIS A 66 -16.98 17.82 38.90
C HIS A 66 -16.83 18.59 40.22
N GLY A 67 -16.68 19.93 40.23
CA GLY A 67 -16.47 20.73 41.45
C GLY A 67 -17.53 20.60 42.56
N ASN A 68 -18.66 19.93 42.28
CA ASN A 68 -19.64 19.57 43.31
C ASN A 68 -19.26 18.33 44.15
N VAL A 69 -18.34 17.49 43.67
CA VAL A 69 -17.91 16.23 44.30
C VAL A 69 -16.38 16.03 44.30
N TYR A 70 -15.64 16.89 43.60
CA TYR A 70 -14.18 16.95 43.59
C TYR A 70 -13.75 18.29 44.20
N ASP A 71 -12.78 18.28 45.11
CA ASP A 71 -12.29 19.47 45.81
C ASP A 71 -10.97 19.92 45.16
N GLY A 72 -11.07 20.48 43.96
CA GLY A 72 -9.93 20.92 43.16
C GLY A 72 -9.20 22.10 43.80
N GLU A 73 -9.92 23.03 44.44
CA GLU A 73 -9.32 24.16 45.16
C GLU A 73 -8.33 23.70 46.22
N LYS A 74 -8.70 22.69 47.03
CA LYS A 74 -7.79 22.07 48.00
C LYS A 74 -6.56 21.46 47.34
N TYR A 75 -6.72 20.73 46.24
CA TYR A 75 -5.58 20.11 45.57
C TYR A 75 -4.67 21.13 44.89
N LEU A 76 -5.20 22.24 44.37
CA LEU A 76 -4.41 23.36 43.83
C LEU A 76 -3.63 24.10 44.93
N ALA A 77 -4.22 24.28 46.11
CA ALA A 77 -3.52 24.83 47.27
C ALA A 77 -2.37 23.91 47.72
N GLN A 78 -2.61 22.59 47.78
CA GLN A 78 -1.57 21.60 48.09
C GLN A 78 -0.46 21.58 47.03
N LEU A 79 -0.83 21.73 45.74
CA LEU A 79 0.15 21.80 44.65
C LEU A 79 1.03 23.04 44.77
N SER A 80 0.46 24.17 45.16
CA SER A 80 1.20 25.41 45.43
C SER A 80 2.19 25.23 46.59
N ALA A 81 1.81 24.49 47.64
CA ALA A 81 2.72 24.13 48.71
C ALA A 81 3.88 23.23 48.20
N VAL A 82 3.58 22.21 47.37
CA VAL A 82 4.63 21.36 46.76
C VAL A 82 5.57 22.17 45.86
N ARG A 83 5.05 23.13 45.09
CA ARG A 83 5.87 24.07 44.29
C ARG A 83 6.86 24.83 45.17
N SER A 84 6.46 25.25 46.37
CA SER A 84 7.33 25.97 47.31
C SER A 84 8.45 25.11 47.91
N ILE A 85 8.23 23.79 48.06
CA ILE A 85 9.25 22.83 48.52
C ILE A 85 10.35 22.63 47.45
N GLY A 86 9.98 22.75 46.17
CA GLY A 86 10.89 22.62 45.02
C GLY A 86 11.30 21.17 44.72
N LYS A 87 12.24 20.98 43.79
CA LYS A 87 12.71 19.67 43.25
C LYS A 87 13.47 18.77 44.28
N THR A 88 13.40 19.06 45.57
CA THR A 88 14.05 18.26 46.62
C THR A 88 13.47 16.84 46.67
N GLU A 89 14.15 15.89 47.35
CA GLU A 89 13.61 14.54 47.53
C GLU A 89 12.28 14.55 48.29
N GLU A 90 12.11 15.46 49.25
CA GLU A 90 10.85 15.69 49.94
C GLU A 90 9.78 16.25 48.98
N GLY A 91 10.15 17.19 48.12
CA GLY A 91 9.26 17.72 47.09
C GLY A 91 8.79 16.65 46.11
N LYS A 92 9.69 15.80 45.61
CA LYS A 92 9.35 14.66 44.73
C LYS A 92 8.40 13.66 45.38
N LYS A 93 8.65 13.30 46.64
CA LYS A 93 7.74 12.42 47.41
C LYS A 93 6.38 13.07 47.62
N SER A 94 6.37 14.36 47.98
CA SER A 94 5.15 15.13 48.20
C SER A 94 4.33 15.28 46.92
N LEU A 95 4.99 15.53 45.78
CA LEU A 95 4.36 15.59 44.47
C LEU A 95 3.76 14.24 44.07
N ALA A 96 4.50 13.14 44.22
CA ALA A 96 4.00 11.80 43.91
C ALA A 96 2.78 11.43 44.77
N LEU A 97 2.81 11.76 46.06
CA LEU A 97 1.68 11.53 46.97
C LEU A 97 0.47 12.41 46.61
N LEU A 98 0.70 13.69 46.31
CA LEU A 98 -0.36 14.60 45.89
C LEU A 98 -0.98 14.16 44.57
N GLN A 99 -0.16 13.80 43.57
CA GLN A 99 -0.61 13.27 42.29
C GLN A 99 -1.52 12.07 42.50
N ARG A 100 -1.10 11.11 43.33
CA ARG A 100 -1.90 9.94 43.67
C ARG A 100 -3.23 10.31 44.34
N ARG A 101 -3.21 11.22 45.32
CA ARG A 101 -4.42 11.69 46.02
C ARG A 101 -5.39 12.39 45.09
N ALA A 102 -4.90 13.31 44.27
CA ALA A 102 -5.70 14.11 43.37
C ALA A 102 -6.31 13.25 42.25
N LEU A 103 -5.52 12.39 41.60
CA LEU A 103 -5.97 11.62 40.44
C LEU A 103 -6.82 10.40 40.83
N LEU A 104 -6.57 9.74 41.97
CA LEU A 104 -7.41 8.62 42.43
C LEU A 104 -8.73 9.07 43.07
N SER A 105 -8.87 10.38 43.35
CA SER A 105 -10.14 10.98 43.73
C SER A 105 -11.01 11.36 42.53
N ASN A 106 -10.57 11.03 41.30
CA ASN A 106 -11.30 11.29 40.07
C ASN A 106 -12.70 10.64 40.12
N PRO A 107 -13.78 11.42 39.98
CA PRO A 107 -15.15 10.90 39.98
C PRO A 107 -15.44 9.86 38.88
N ALA A 108 -14.70 9.85 37.78
CA ALA A 108 -14.79 8.83 36.72
C ALA A 108 -14.33 7.42 37.19
N LEU A 109 -13.62 7.31 38.32
CA LEU A 109 -13.26 6.04 38.96
C LEU A 109 -14.40 5.51 39.83
N ASP A 110 -15.65 5.56 39.41
CA ASP A 110 -16.85 5.20 40.19
C ASP A 110 -17.07 3.69 40.38
N PHE A 111 -15.97 2.95 40.44
CA PHE A 111 -15.90 1.52 40.67
C PHE A 111 -14.79 1.22 41.68
N GLU A 112 -14.98 0.18 42.50
CA GLU A 112 -14.00 -0.18 43.53
C GLU A 112 -12.92 -1.14 43.00
N ASN A 113 -13.27 -1.94 42.00
CA ASN A 113 -12.54 -3.14 41.59
C ASN A 113 -12.17 -3.10 40.10
N VAL A 114 -10.99 -3.61 39.76
CA VAL A 114 -10.53 -3.79 38.37
C VAL A 114 -10.28 -5.27 38.11
N LEU A 115 -10.97 -5.82 37.11
CA LEU A 115 -10.69 -7.13 36.54
C LEU A 115 -9.42 -7.05 35.69
N LEU A 116 -8.54 -8.05 35.78
CA LEU A 116 -7.28 -8.09 35.04
C LEU A 116 -6.77 -9.54 34.86
N VAL A 117 -5.77 -9.70 34.01
CA VAL A 117 -4.97 -10.92 33.89
C VAL A 117 -3.62 -10.74 34.59
N ARG A 118 -3.28 -11.66 35.50
CA ARG A 118 -1.92 -11.76 36.07
C ARG A 118 -1.18 -12.92 35.40
N ARG A 119 0.02 -12.64 34.85
CA ARG A 119 0.88 -13.62 34.19
C ARG A 119 2.16 -13.83 34.99
N SER A 120 2.60 -15.07 35.15
CA SER A 120 3.89 -15.38 35.78
C SER A 120 5.04 -15.10 34.82
N LEU A 121 5.93 -14.18 35.21
CA LEU A 121 7.12 -13.77 34.45
C LEU A 121 8.35 -13.99 35.34
N PRO A 122 9.11 -15.09 35.20
CA PRO A 122 10.17 -15.44 36.13
C PRO A 122 11.24 -14.35 36.27
N THR A 123 11.64 -14.01 37.49
CA THR A 123 12.72 -13.05 37.76
C THR A 123 14.08 -13.61 37.29
N PRO A 124 14.97 -12.79 36.69
CA PRO A 124 14.84 -11.35 36.40
C PRO A 124 14.23 -11.02 35.03
N ARG A 125 13.57 -12.00 34.36
CA ARG A 125 12.99 -11.79 33.02
C ARG A 125 11.69 -10.98 33.06
N ASP A 126 10.97 -10.93 34.17
CA ASP A 126 9.89 -9.96 34.43
C ASP A 126 10.24 -8.54 33.99
N ARG A 127 11.46 -8.09 34.30
CA ARG A 127 11.94 -6.74 33.99
C ARG A 127 12.30 -6.52 32.53
N THR A 128 12.42 -7.56 31.71
CA THR A 128 12.85 -7.45 30.29
C THR A 128 11.87 -8.10 29.31
N SER A 129 10.82 -8.75 29.80
CA SER A 129 9.86 -9.47 28.95
C SER A 129 9.01 -8.50 28.14
N MET A 130 8.95 -8.75 26.83
CA MET A 130 8.15 -8.04 25.83
C MET A 130 7.58 -9.07 24.83
N GLY A 131 6.58 -8.69 24.03
CA GLY A 131 6.02 -9.52 22.95
C GLY A 131 5.65 -10.94 23.40
N ALA A 132 6.22 -11.96 22.74
CA ALA A 132 5.97 -13.37 23.08
C ALA A 132 6.35 -13.75 24.53
N GLY A 133 7.27 -13.02 25.15
CA GLY A 133 7.63 -13.21 26.56
C GLY A 133 6.49 -12.95 27.53
N ILE A 134 5.57 -12.03 27.16
CA ILE A 134 4.38 -11.66 27.94
C ILE A 134 3.09 -12.29 27.39
N GLY A 135 3.20 -13.27 26.49
CA GLY A 135 2.05 -13.96 25.90
C GLY A 135 1.45 -13.28 24.67
N MET A 136 2.04 -12.17 24.19
CA MET A 136 1.58 -11.50 22.97
C MET A 136 2.13 -12.16 21.70
N THR A 137 1.35 -12.17 20.63
CA THR A 137 1.81 -12.64 19.33
C THR A 137 2.75 -11.64 18.68
N ALA A 138 3.73 -12.14 17.92
CA ALA A 138 4.57 -11.28 17.11
C ALA A 138 3.75 -10.63 15.97
N GLY A 139 3.96 -9.34 15.75
CA GLY A 139 3.18 -8.51 14.82
C GLY A 139 3.19 -9.03 13.39
N ASN A 140 4.26 -9.68 12.93
CA ASN A 140 4.39 -10.18 11.56
C ASN A 140 3.85 -11.61 11.36
N PHE A 141 3.37 -12.29 12.41
CA PHE A 141 2.74 -13.62 12.32
C PHE A 141 1.28 -13.60 12.79
N SER A 142 0.96 -12.67 13.69
CA SER A 142 -0.31 -12.13 14.18
C SER A 142 -1.54 -13.03 14.43
N SER A 143 -1.46 -14.36 14.29
CA SER A 143 -2.48 -15.26 14.84
C SER A 143 -2.05 -15.82 16.21
N MET A 144 -3.00 -15.98 17.13
CA MET A 144 -2.79 -16.62 18.45
C MET A 144 -2.23 -18.03 18.34
N TRP A 145 -2.34 -18.67 17.17
CA TRP A 145 -1.62 -19.88 16.82
C TRP A 145 -0.12 -19.83 17.18
N ASN A 146 0.52 -18.66 17.02
CA ASN A 146 1.94 -18.44 17.27
C ASN A 146 2.26 -17.89 18.68
N ALA A 147 1.25 -17.71 19.53
CA ALA A 147 1.46 -17.23 20.89
C ALA A 147 2.19 -18.28 21.75
N LYS A 148 2.85 -17.81 22.81
CA LYS A 148 3.42 -18.70 23.83
C LYS A 148 2.29 -19.28 24.70
N LYS A 149 1.73 -20.42 24.27
CA LYS A 149 0.59 -21.10 24.90
C LYS A 149 0.84 -21.55 26.34
N ASN A 150 2.10 -21.86 26.66
CA ASN A 150 2.57 -22.36 27.95
C ASN A 150 3.13 -21.21 28.82
N LEU A 151 2.23 -20.33 29.25
CA LEU A 151 2.51 -19.18 30.12
C LEU A 151 1.46 -19.13 31.24
N PRO A 152 1.79 -19.50 32.49
CA PRO A 152 0.84 -19.49 33.61
C PRO A 152 0.16 -18.14 33.76
N SER A 153 -1.16 -18.14 33.63
CA SER A 153 -2.00 -16.94 33.67
C SER A 153 -3.24 -17.20 34.52
N GLU A 154 -3.72 -16.16 35.17
CA GLU A 154 -4.92 -16.19 35.99
C GLU A 154 -5.71 -14.89 35.84
N ILE A 155 -7.02 -15.01 35.96
CA ILE A 155 -7.98 -13.91 36.03
C ILE A 155 -8.09 -13.51 37.49
N GLY A 156 -7.97 -12.22 37.77
CA GLY A 156 -8.11 -11.71 39.13
C GLY A 156 -8.66 -10.31 39.20
N VAL A 157 -8.90 -9.88 40.43
CA VAL A 157 -9.46 -8.58 40.76
C VAL A 157 -8.46 -7.82 41.62
N LEU A 158 -8.11 -6.61 41.17
CA LEU A 158 -7.46 -5.60 41.99
C LEU A 158 -8.53 -4.85 42.78
N GLU A 159 -8.46 -4.93 44.10
CA GLU A 159 -9.45 -4.34 45.01
C GLU A 159 -8.96 -2.99 45.55
N GLY A 160 -9.84 -1.98 45.53
CA GLY A 160 -9.54 -0.66 46.07
C GLY A 160 -8.78 0.26 45.12
N VAL A 161 -9.34 0.52 43.94
CA VAL A 161 -8.75 1.43 42.94
C VAL A 161 -8.50 2.83 43.52
N ARG A 162 -9.48 3.38 44.25
CA ARG A 162 -9.39 4.71 44.87
C ARG A 162 -8.51 4.77 46.13
N LYS A 163 -8.00 3.63 46.64
CA LYS A 163 -7.17 3.62 47.85
C LYS A 163 -5.87 4.40 47.61
N ILE A 164 -5.65 5.38 48.46
CA ILE A 164 -4.50 6.30 48.39
C ILE A 164 -3.27 5.65 49.06
N ASP A 165 -3.48 4.99 50.20
CA ASP A 165 -2.45 4.37 51.06
C ASP A 165 -2.65 2.84 51.19
N GLY A 166 -1.54 2.06 51.23
CA GLY A 166 -1.52 0.60 51.46
C GLY A 166 -1.23 -0.28 50.22
N ASP A 167 -0.84 -1.54 50.46
CA ASP A 167 -0.81 -2.61 49.44
C ASP A 167 -2.26 -2.91 49.04
N ARG A 168 -2.65 -2.55 47.82
CA ARG A 168 -3.92 -3.02 47.24
C ARG A 168 -3.92 -4.54 47.25
N SER A 169 -5.06 -5.15 47.58
CA SER A 169 -5.19 -6.60 47.51
C SER A 169 -5.47 -7.03 46.08
N TYR A 170 -4.77 -8.08 45.67
CA TYR A 170 -5.10 -8.83 44.47
C TYR A 170 -5.79 -10.13 44.90
N ARG A 171 -6.95 -10.42 44.32
CA ARG A 171 -7.68 -11.66 44.54
C ARG A 171 -7.81 -12.43 43.22
N MET A 172 -7.31 -13.66 43.20
CA MET A 172 -7.53 -14.57 42.09
C MET A 172 -9.02 -14.94 42.02
N VAL A 173 -9.62 -14.81 40.84
CA VAL A 173 -10.99 -15.23 40.53
C VAL A 173 -10.99 -16.61 39.90
N TYR A 174 -10.18 -16.79 38.86
CA TYR A 174 -10.13 -18.03 38.12
C TYR A 174 -8.73 -18.24 37.56
N GLN A 175 -8.26 -19.49 37.63
CA GLN A 175 -7.08 -19.94 36.92
C GLN A 175 -7.52 -21.12 36.06
N HIS A 176 -7.16 -21.10 34.78
CA HIS A 176 -7.30 -22.28 33.95
C HIS A 176 -6.25 -23.34 34.38
N ASP A 177 -6.00 -24.37 33.58
CA ASP A 177 -4.85 -25.26 33.79
C ASP A 177 -3.57 -24.45 34.15
N LYS A 178 -2.86 -24.84 35.21
CA LYS A 178 -1.75 -24.09 35.87
C LYS A 178 -0.63 -23.61 34.94
N ASN A 179 -0.57 -24.09 33.70
CA ASN A 179 0.47 -23.78 32.73
C ASN A 179 -0.06 -23.14 31.44
N ARG A 180 -1.33 -22.72 31.35
CA ARG A 180 -1.94 -22.20 30.12
C ARG A 180 -2.07 -20.68 30.13
N LEU A 181 -1.93 -20.10 28.94
CA LEU A 181 -2.19 -18.68 28.69
C LEU A 181 -3.69 -18.39 28.78
N ILE A 182 -4.02 -17.30 29.47
CA ILE A 182 -5.31 -16.61 29.42
C ILE A 182 -5.07 -15.25 28.75
N SER A 183 -5.92 -14.91 27.78
CA SER A 183 -5.88 -13.66 27.03
C SER A 183 -7.30 -13.26 26.61
N ASP A 184 -7.43 -12.03 26.15
CA ASP A 184 -8.61 -11.51 25.46
C ASP A 184 -9.85 -11.53 26.36
N LEU A 185 -9.72 -10.94 27.56
CA LEU A 185 -10.83 -10.75 28.49
C LEU A 185 -11.88 -9.81 27.92
N ASP A 186 -13.14 -10.21 28.06
CA ASP A 186 -14.29 -9.34 27.87
C ASP A 186 -15.28 -9.53 29.03
N LEU A 187 -15.75 -8.42 29.60
CA LEU A 187 -16.71 -8.41 30.70
C LEU A 187 -18.09 -8.17 30.13
N HIS A 188 -19.05 -9.05 30.46
CA HIS A 188 -20.43 -8.86 30.03
C HIS A 188 -21.02 -7.56 30.56
N PHE A 189 -21.98 -6.96 29.84
CA PHE A 189 -22.56 -5.64 30.17
C PHE A 189 -23.15 -5.58 31.60
N ASP A 190 -23.68 -6.71 32.09
CA ASP A 190 -24.21 -6.86 33.46
C ASP A 190 -23.15 -7.07 34.55
N ALA A 191 -21.87 -7.20 34.16
CA ALA A 191 -20.73 -7.43 35.05
C ALA A 191 -20.86 -8.68 35.95
N ASP A 192 -21.50 -9.71 35.44
CA ASP A 192 -21.79 -10.98 36.12
C ASP A 192 -20.95 -12.16 35.58
N LYS A 193 -20.49 -12.07 34.32
CA LYS A 193 -19.70 -13.09 33.64
C LYS A 193 -18.57 -12.52 32.79
N ILE A 194 -17.53 -13.32 32.61
CA ILE A 194 -16.26 -12.97 31.97
C ILE A 194 -16.01 -13.99 30.85
N MET A 195 -15.83 -13.50 29.63
CA MET A 195 -15.36 -14.28 28.49
C MET A 195 -13.85 -14.12 28.34
N PHE A 196 -13.17 -15.19 27.91
CA PHE A 196 -11.74 -15.19 27.67
C PHE A 196 -11.31 -16.27 26.68
N SER A 197 -10.13 -16.08 26.12
CA SER A 197 -9.44 -17.06 25.28
C SER A 197 -8.43 -17.87 26.11
N SER A 198 -8.47 -19.19 26.01
CA SER A 198 -7.50 -20.08 26.65
C SER A 198 -7.28 -21.34 25.81
N VAL A 199 -6.28 -22.12 26.17
CA VAL A 199 -5.84 -23.29 25.42
C VAL A 199 -6.40 -24.56 26.02
N ASN A 200 -7.13 -25.34 25.22
CA ASN A 200 -7.68 -26.62 25.62
C ASN A 200 -6.60 -27.71 25.80
N ALA A 201 -7.02 -28.92 26.22
CA ALA A 201 -6.13 -30.06 26.43
C ALA A 201 -5.32 -30.42 25.16
N SER A 202 -5.91 -30.29 23.98
CA SER A 202 -5.26 -30.59 22.68
C SER A 202 -4.22 -29.56 22.24
N GLY A 203 -4.17 -28.39 22.90
CA GLY A 203 -3.27 -27.30 22.55
C GLY A 203 -3.86 -26.25 21.60
N ALA A 204 -5.18 -26.26 21.36
CA ALA A 204 -5.86 -25.26 20.54
C ALA A 204 -6.57 -24.20 21.40
N PHE A 205 -6.61 -22.96 20.93
CA PHE A 205 -7.37 -21.90 21.57
C PHE A 205 -8.87 -22.13 21.41
N ARG A 206 -9.59 -21.91 22.51
CA ARG A 206 -11.04 -21.95 22.63
C ARG A 206 -11.51 -20.75 23.43
N LEU A 207 -12.77 -20.40 23.24
CA LEU A 207 -13.45 -19.41 24.05
C LEU A 207 -14.07 -20.09 25.27
N TYR A 208 -13.92 -19.43 26.41
CA TYR A 208 -14.49 -19.85 27.68
C TYR A 208 -15.24 -18.69 28.31
N GLU A 209 -16.24 -19.02 29.11
CA GLU A 209 -16.98 -18.09 29.96
C GLU A 209 -16.98 -18.60 31.40
N VAL A 210 -16.84 -17.69 32.37
CA VAL A 210 -16.91 -18.00 33.81
C VAL A 210 -17.61 -16.84 34.53
N GLY A 211 -18.29 -17.13 35.64
CA GLY A 211 -18.85 -16.08 36.50
C GLY A 211 -17.76 -15.21 37.14
N VAL A 212 -18.09 -13.97 37.48
CA VAL A 212 -17.17 -13.07 38.23
C VAL A 212 -16.82 -13.59 39.64
N ASP A 213 -17.56 -14.58 40.12
CA ASP A 213 -17.28 -15.33 41.35
C ASP A 213 -16.30 -16.51 41.15
N GLY A 214 -15.86 -16.74 39.90
CA GLY A 214 -14.96 -17.82 39.51
C GLY A 214 -15.63 -19.18 39.29
N LYS A 215 -16.97 -19.24 39.33
CA LYS A 215 -17.74 -20.49 39.17
C LYS A 215 -18.44 -20.56 37.81
N GLY A 216 -18.94 -21.75 37.48
CA GLY A 216 -19.76 -21.95 36.28
C GLY A 216 -18.99 -21.89 34.96
N LEU A 217 -17.73 -22.36 34.93
CA LEU A 217 -16.93 -22.41 33.71
C LEU A 217 -17.66 -23.18 32.59
N SER A 218 -17.77 -22.57 31.43
CA SER A 218 -18.24 -23.20 30.20
C SER A 218 -17.27 -22.95 29.05
N GLN A 219 -17.09 -23.95 28.18
CA GLN A 219 -16.42 -23.77 26.90
C GLN A 219 -17.47 -23.44 25.83
N LEU A 220 -17.30 -22.33 25.13
CA LEU A 220 -18.29 -21.80 24.17
C LEU A 220 -18.08 -22.34 22.75
N THR A 221 -16.83 -22.64 22.38
CA THR A 221 -16.47 -23.09 21.03
C THR A 221 -16.12 -24.58 20.97
N PRO A 222 -16.41 -25.28 19.86
CA PRO A 222 -16.32 -26.73 19.79
C PRO A 222 -14.87 -27.27 19.66
N ASP A 223 -14.63 -28.44 20.25
CA ASP A 223 -13.37 -29.19 20.04
C ASP A 223 -13.35 -29.99 18.74
N ALA A 224 -14.52 -30.25 18.15
CA ALA A 224 -14.67 -31.02 16.91
C ALA A 224 -13.92 -30.44 15.70
N ASP A 225 -13.49 -29.17 15.78
CA ASP A 225 -12.66 -28.54 14.74
C ASP A 225 -11.21 -29.00 14.77
N GLY A 226 -10.79 -29.78 15.77
CA GLY A 226 -9.44 -30.30 15.88
C GLY A 226 -8.43 -29.28 16.39
N LYS A 227 -7.20 -29.75 16.57
CA LYS A 227 -6.09 -28.96 17.14
C LYS A 227 -5.49 -27.95 16.15
N ASP A 228 -5.91 -28.01 14.89
CA ASP A 228 -5.43 -27.21 13.78
C ASP A 228 -6.31 -25.97 13.52
N VAL A 229 -7.31 -25.75 14.37
CA VAL A 229 -8.18 -24.57 14.35
C VAL A 229 -8.17 -23.93 15.73
N ASP A 230 -7.85 -22.65 15.80
CA ASP A 230 -7.89 -21.82 17.01
C ASP A 230 -9.10 -20.87 16.94
N HIS A 231 -9.80 -20.70 18.07
CA HIS A 231 -10.88 -19.72 18.28
C HIS A 231 -10.49 -18.81 19.45
N PHE A 232 -10.41 -17.50 19.24
CA PHE A 232 -9.85 -16.52 20.18
C PHE A 232 -10.35 -15.09 19.93
N ASP A 233 -9.92 -14.11 20.73
CA ASP A 233 -10.18 -12.66 20.56
C ASP A 233 -11.66 -12.33 20.30
N SER A 234 -12.44 -12.34 21.39
CA SER A 234 -13.90 -12.32 21.36
C SER A 234 -14.50 -11.14 22.13
N CYS A 235 -15.70 -10.71 21.74
CA CYS A 235 -16.51 -9.78 22.51
C CYS A 235 -18.00 -10.17 22.52
N TYR A 236 -18.70 -9.79 23.59
CA TYR A 236 -20.14 -9.95 23.71
C TYR A 236 -20.89 -8.99 22.79
N LEU A 237 -21.95 -9.46 22.15
CA LEU A 237 -22.89 -8.62 21.41
C LEU A 237 -24.10 -8.24 22.28
N PRO A 238 -24.74 -7.09 22.00
CA PRO A 238 -25.91 -6.63 22.76
C PRO A 238 -27.15 -7.52 22.60
N ASP A 239 -27.19 -8.39 21.60
CA ASP A 239 -28.27 -9.37 21.37
C ASP A 239 -28.02 -10.73 22.05
N GLY A 240 -26.93 -10.86 22.81
CA GLY A 240 -26.55 -12.10 23.51
C GLY A 240 -25.65 -13.04 22.70
N ASP A 241 -25.43 -12.75 21.41
CA ASP A 241 -24.47 -13.49 20.60
C ASP A 241 -23.02 -13.07 20.92
N ILE A 242 -22.08 -13.78 20.30
CA ILE A 242 -20.65 -13.56 20.49
C ILE A 242 -19.99 -13.38 19.13
N ILE A 243 -19.13 -12.38 19.01
CA ILE A 243 -18.19 -12.28 17.88
C ILE A 243 -16.80 -12.67 18.35
N PHE A 244 -16.09 -13.38 17.49
CA PHE A 244 -14.74 -13.85 17.77
C PHE A 244 -13.92 -14.04 16.51
N THR A 245 -12.61 -14.19 16.69
CA THR A 245 -11.66 -14.48 15.63
C THR A 245 -11.36 -15.98 15.56
N SER A 246 -11.26 -16.54 14.36
CA SER A 246 -10.92 -17.96 14.17
C SER A 246 -10.02 -18.21 12.96
N THR A 247 -9.13 -19.21 13.07
CA THR A 247 -8.34 -19.71 11.93
C THR A 247 -9.10 -20.71 11.05
N ALA A 248 -10.42 -20.87 11.23
CA ALA A 248 -11.23 -21.82 10.48
C ALA A 248 -11.36 -21.46 8.98
N SER A 249 -11.02 -20.24 8.57
CA SER A 249 -10.93 -19.88 7.14
C SER A 249 -9.86 -20.70 6.42
N PHE A 250 -8.86 -21.15 7.19
CA PHE A 250 -7.71 -21.96 6.79
C PHE A 250 -6.90 -21.32 5.65
N CYS A 251 -6.91 -19.99 5.58
CA CYS A 251 -6.04 -19.22 4.70
C CYS A 251 -4.61 -19.17 5.25
N GLY A 252 -3.61 -19.19 4.36
CA GLY A 252 -2.20 -19.20 4.68
C GLY A 252 -1.54 -17.86 4.37
N MET A 253 -0.66 -17.38 5.26
CA MET A 253 0.05 -16.11 5.07
C MET A 253 0.95 -16.13 3.82
N PRO A 254 0.73 -15.27 2.82
CA PRO A 254 1.47 -15.29 1.57
C PRO A 254 2.98 -15.07 1.72
N CYS A 255 3.45 -14.09 2.51
CA CYS A 255 4.87 -13.71 2.57
C CYS A 255 5.83 -14.75 3.17
N ILE A 256 5.31 -15.85 3.74
CA ILE A 256 6.10 -16.96 4.31
C ILE A 256 5.53 -18.32 3.92
N ASP A 257 5.44 -18.54 2.61
CA ASP A 257 5.06 -19.79 1.95
C ASP A 257 3.63 -20.27 2.24
N GLY A 258 2.72 -19.44 2.78
CA GLY A 258 1.37 -19.87 3.14
C GLY A 258 1.34 -20.74 4.42
N LYS A 259 2.35 -20.64 5.30
CA LYS A 259 2.46 -21.51 6.47
C LYS A 259 1.55 -21.11 7.66
N PRO A 260 1.68 -19.90 8.26
CA PRO A 260 0.81 -19.54 9.36
C PRO A 260 -0.63 -19.44 8.88
N ARG A 261 -1.55 -19.91 9.72
CA ARG A 261 -2.98 -19.74 9.48
C ARG A 261 -3.41 -18.33 9.82
N MET A 262 -4.05 -17.71 8.85
CA MET A 262 -4.71 -16.42 9.02
C MET A 262 -6.05 -16.61 9.72
N SER A 263 -6.51 -15.54 10.37
CA SER A 263 -7.74 -15.56 11.13
C SER A 263 -8.81 -14.65 10.54
N SER A 264 -10.06 -15.06 10.58
CA SER A 264 -11.20 -14.26 10.10
C SER A 264 -12.20 -14.06 11.24
N ILE A 265 -13.17 -13.17 11.06
CA ILE A 265 -14.20 -12.89 12.07
C ILE A 265 -15.38 -13.85 11.90
N TYR A 266 -15.89 -14.35 13.02
CA TYR A 266 -17.00 -15.29 13.12
C TYR A 266 -18.00 -14.81 14.18
N ARG A 267 -19.25 -15.22 14.02
CA ARG A 267 -20.31 -15.03 15.01
C ARG A 267 -20.78 -16.39 15.51
N LEU A 268 -20.94 -16.52 16.83
CA LEU A 268 -21.53 -17.65 17.52
C LEU A 268 -22.85 -17.18 18.14
N SER A 269 -23.92 -17.94 17.89
CA SER A 269 -25.19 -17.82 18.62
C SER A 269 -25.26 -18.93 19.67
N PRO A 270 -24.98 -18.65 20.96
CA PRO A 270 -24.84 -19.69 21.99
C PRO A 270 -26.09 -20.55 22.15
N GLU A 271 -27.28 -19.95 22.10
CA GLU A 271 -28.55 -20.67 22.23
C GLU A 271 -28.78 -21.69 21.10
N GLN A 272 -28.33 -21.37 19.89
CA GLN A 272 -28.51 -22.21 18.70
C GLN A 272 -27.32 -23.14 18.43
N GLY A 273 -26.17 -22.89 19.08
CA GLY A 273 -24.90 -23.53 18.76
C GLY A 273 -24.42 -23.26 17.32
N LYS A 274 -24.94 -22.21 16.67
CA LYS A 274 -24.66 -21.88 15.27
C LYS A 274 -23.45 -20.96 15.18
N ILE A 275 -22.48 -21.30 14.33
CA ILE A 275 -21.32 -20.46 14.02
C ILE A 275 -21.36 -20.08 12.53
N ARG A 276 -21.11 -18.80 12.23
CA ARG A 276 -21.06 -18.27 10.86
C ARG A 276 -19.82 -17.41 10.65
N GLN A 277 -19.11 -17.63 9.54
CA GLN A 277 -18.03 -16.74 9.10
C GLN A 277 -18.61 -15.39 8.61
N LEU A 278 -18.05 -14.28 9.09
CA LEU A 278 -18.47 -12.93 8.72
C LEU A 278 -17.49 -12.25 7.76
N SER A 279 -16.18 -12.42 7.97
CA SER A 279 -15.15 -11.82 7.12
C SER A 279 -14.46 -12.87 6.24
N PHE A 280 -14.10 -12.50 5.02
CA PHE A 280 -13.54 -13.40 4.01
C PHE A 280 -12.22 -12.82 3.49
N ASP A 281 -11.28 -12.60 4.41
CA ASP A 281 -10.04 -11.88 4.15
C ASP A 281 -8.90 -12.80 3.71
N GLN A 282 -7.94 -12.26 2.95
CA GLN A 282 -6.69 -12.95 2.60
C GLN A 282 -5.86 -13.23 3.86
N ASP A 283 -5.69 -12.17 4.64
CA ASP A 283 -4.90 -12.14 5.86
C ASP A 283 -5.81 -12.07 7.08
N SER A 284 -5.21 -11.71 8.21
CA SER A 284 -5.88 -11.85 9.48
C SER A 284 -6.69 -10.61 9.88
N SER A 285 -7.86 -10.85 10.47
CA SER A 285 -8.72 -9.87 11.13
C SER A 285 -8.77 -10.14 12.64
N TRP A 286 -8.74 -9.07 13.46
CA TRP A 286 -8.55 -9.15 14.93
C TRP A 286 -9.32 -8.10 15.72
N CYS A 287 -9.26 -8.27 17.04
CA CYS A 287 -9.68 -7.35 18.09
C CYS A 287 -11.09 -6.81 17.85
N PRO A 288 -12.09 -7.69 17.63
CA PRO A 288 -13.46 -7.22 17.52
C PRO A 288 -13.88 -6.54 18.83
N THR A 289 -14.51 -5.37 18.74
CA THR A 289 -15.12 -4.70 19.87
C THR A 289 -16.43 -4.01 19.46
N VAL A 290 -17.41 -3.95 20.36
CA VAL A 290 -18.67 -3.26 20.10
C VAL A 290 -18.50 -1.76 20.29
N HIS A 291 -18.88 -1.00 19.28
CA HIS A 291 -18.92 0.45 19.28
C HIS A 291 -20.19 0.98 19.96
N ASN A 292 -20.20 2.25 20.37
CA ASN A 292 -21.31 2.86 21.12
C ASN A 292 -22.67 2.82 20.39
N ASP A 293 -22.68 2.65 19.07
CA ASP A 293 -23.87 2.58 18.21
C ASP A 293 -24.28 1.13 17.85
N GLY A 294 -23.65 0.13 18.45
CA GLY A 294 -23.93 -1.29 18.22
C GLY A 294 -23.21 -1.90 17.02
N ARG A 295 -22.46 -1.12 16.23
CA ARG A 295 -21.53 -1.66 15.21
C ARG A 295 -20.33 -2.33 15.88
N VAL A 296 -19.59 -3.12 15.11
CA VAL A 296 -18.38 -3.81 15.55
C VAL A 296 -17.18 -3.20 14.85
N LEU A 297 -16.19 -2.76 15.62
CA LEU A 297 -14.87 -2.38 15.13
C LEU A 297 -13.95 -3.59 15.11
N TYR A 298 -13.07 -3.69 14.12
CA TYR A 298 -12.05 -4.73 14.04
C TYR A 298 -10.87 -4.26 13.19
N LEU A 299 -9.68 -4.84 13.41
CA LEU A 299 -8.50 -4.54 12.60
C LEU A 299 -8.38 -5.57 11.46
N ARG A 300 -8.18 -5.13 10.22
CA ARG A 300 -7.96 -5.99 9.04
C ARG A 300 -6.57 -5.79 8.46
N TRP A 301 -5.85 -6.88 8.21
CA TRP A 301 -4.60 -6.88 7.44
C TRP A 301 -4.86 -7.21 5.97
N GLU A 302 -4.10 -6.61 5.05
CA GLU A 302 -4.34 -6.69 3.62
C GLU A 302 -3.07 -6.58 2.75
N TYR A 303 -2.84 -7.50 1.82
CA TYR A 303 -1.71 -7.41 0.86
C TYR A 303 -2.09 -7.08 -0.59
N SER A 304 -3.38 -6.96 -0.89
CA SER A 304 -3.87 -6.97 -2.29
C SER A 304 -3.38 -5.79 -3.14
N ASP A 305 -2.26 -6.01 -3.82
CA ASP A 305 -1.51 -5.04 -4.65
C ASP A 305 -1.07 -3.79 -3.85
N LEU A 306 -0.79 -3.97 -2.56
CA LEU A 306 -0.33 -2.94 -1.62
C LEU A 306 0.97 -3.36 -0.92
N PRO A 307 1.74 -2.41 -0.34
CA PRO A 307 2.90 -2.71 0.50
C PRO A 307 2.52 -3.60 1.65
N HIS A 308 3.40 -4.54 1.95
CA HIS A 308 3.07 -5.61 2.87
C HIS A 308 3.20 -5.22 4.35
N SER A 309 3.98 -4.18 4.66
CA SER A 309 4.27 -3.84 6.06
C SER A 309 3.31 -2.82 6.67
N ASN A 310 2.62 -2.00 5.87
CA ASN A 310 1.90 -0.81 6.35
C ASN A 310 0.36 -0.89 6.25
N SER A 311 -0.20 -2.04 5.88
CA SER A 311 -1.60 -2.20 5.49
C SER A 311 -2.48 -2.87 6.57
N ARG A 312 -2.58 -2.24 7.76
CA ARG A 312 -3.48 -2.71 8.82
C ARG A 312 -4.54 -1.66 9.17
N ILE A 313 -5.70 -1.85 8.59
CA ILE A 313 -6.77 -0.86 8.49
C ILE A 313 -7.79 -1.13 9.60
N LEU A 314 -8.20 -0.09 10.32
CA LEU A 314 -9.32 -0.20 11.26
C LEU A 314 -10.61 -0.21 10.46
N MET A 315 -11.43 -1.25 10.66
CA MET A 315 -12.66 -1.52 9.94
C MET A 315 -13.87 -1.44 10.88
N SER A 316 -15.05 -1.29 10.31
CA SER A 316 -16.32 -1.42 11.01
C SER A 316 -17.32 -2.28 10.22
N MET A 317 -18.26 -2.92 10.92
CA MET A 317 -19.37 -3.67 10.33
C MET A 317 -20.58 -3.73 11.28
N ASN A 318 -21.74 -4.14 10.77
CA ASN A 318 -22.84 -4.56 11.64
C ASN A 318 -22.53 -5.93 12.26
N PRO A 319 -23.12 -6.29 13.42
CA PRO A 319 -22.92 -7.59 14.06
C PRO A 319 -23.26 -8.82 13.21
N ASP A 320 -24.04 -8.67 12.13
CA ASP A 320 -24.36 -9.75 11.19
C ASP A 320 -23.36 -9.87 10.03
N GLY A 321 -22.31 -9.04 10.01
CA GLY A 321 -21.28 -9.00 8.98
C GLY A 321 -21.60 -8.11 7.79
N THR A 322 -22.77 -7.45 7.73
CA THR A 322 -23.12 -6.48 6.69
C THR A 322 -22.43 -5.13 6.92
N SER A 323 -22.39 -4.27 5.90
CA SER A 323 -21.84 -2.92 5.96
C SER A 323 -20.37 -2.87 6.37
N GLN A 324 -19.56 -3.84 5.92
CA GLN A 324 -18.11 -3.83 6.12
C GLN A 324 -17.47 -2.66 5.38
N LYS A 325 -16.85 -1.73 6.12
CA LYS A 325 -16.21 -0.52 5.60
C LYS A 325 -14.97 -0.16 6.41
N SER A 326 -14.01 0.51 5.78
CA SER A 326 -12.93 1.14 6.54
C SER A 326 -13.49 2.19 7.48
N TYR A 327 -12.94 2.24 8.69
CA TYR A 327 -13.20 3.25 9.70
C TYR A 327 -12.10 4.32 9.71
N LEU A 328 -10.83 3.90 9.64
CA LEU A 328 -9.64 4.78 9.62
C LEU A 328 -8.45 4.10 8.93
N PHE A 329 -7.48 4.91 8.50
CA PHE A 329 -6.14 4.52 8.01
C PHE A 329 -6.13 3.75 6.68
N THR A 330 -7.19 3.87 5.87
CA THR A 330 -7.09 3.48 4.47
C THR A 330 -6.14 4.42 3.73
N ASN A 331 -5.42 3.91 2.72
CA ASN A 331 -4.45 4.67 1.92
C ASN A 331 -3.37 5.39 2.75
N SER A 332 -2.98 4.82 3.91
CA SER A 332 -2.06 5.47 4.87
C SER A 332 -0.89 4.56 5.20
N TYR A 333 0.30 5.14 5.36
CA TYR A 333 1.47 4.45 5.91
C TYR A 333 1.48 4.46 7.45
N PHE A 334 0.97 5.54 8.06
CA PHE A 334 0.89 5.72 9.50
C PHE A 334 -0.57 5.61 10.01
N PRO A 335 -0.77 4.97 11.18
CA PRO A 335 0.17 4.08 11.83
C PRO A 335 0.30 2.77 11.04
N THR A 336 1.46 2.11 11.15
CA THR A 336 1.69 0.78 10.56
C THR A 336 0.66 -0.25 11.05
N SER A 337 0.14 -0.10 12.28
CA SER A 337 -0.91 -0.93 12.86
C SER A 337 -1.60 -0.22 14.02
N PHE A 338 -2.90 -0.46 14.23
CA PHE A 338 -3.68 0.13 15.33
C PHE A 338 -4.47 -0.94 16.11
N PHE A 339 -3.83 -1.56 17.11
CA PHE A 339 -4.43 -2.66 17.89
C PHE A 339 -5.26 -2.17 19.07
N TYR A 340 -6.16 -3.03 19.56
CA TYR A 340 -6.97 -2.80 20.77
C TYR A 340 -7.77 -1.50 20.72
N ALA A 341 -8.33 -1.18 19.55
CA ALA A 341 -9.25 -0.06 19.41
C ALA A 341 -10.43 -0.26 20.37
N ARG A 342 -10.80 0.80 21.12
CA ARG A 342 -12.00 0.85 21.95
C ARG A 342 -12.74 2.16 21.74
N PRO A 343 -14.08 2.17 21.70
CA PRO A 343 -14.86 3.40 21.63
C PRO A 343 -14.66 4.24 22.89
N ILE A 344 -14.57 5.56 22.72
CA ILE A 344 -14.65 6.49 23.84
C ILE A 344 -16.12 6.57 24.28
N PRO A 345 -16.46 6.30 25.56
CA PRO A 345 -17.84 6.29 26.04
C PRO A 345 -18.59 7.57 25.68
N GLY A 346 -19.81 7.43 25.16
CA GLY A 346 -20.68 8.57 24.83
C GLY A 346 -20.27 9.38 23.59
N HIS A 347 -19.18 9.04 22.91
CA HIS A 347 -18.80 9.69 21.65
C HIS A 347 -19.34 8.94 20.43
N ALA A 348 -19.69 9.66 19.36
CA ALA A 348 -20.23 9.06 18.13
C ALA A 348 -19.17 8.39 17.24
N SER A 349 -17.89 8.76 17.41
CA SER A 349 -16.82 8.41 16.47
C SER A 349 -15.42 8.22 17.09
N LYS A 350 -15.18 8.67 18.33
CA LYS A 350 -13.83 8.67 18.89
C LYS A 350 -13.47 7.29 19.38
N VAL A 351 -12.24 6.87 19.09
CA VAL A 351 -11.69 5.61 19.57
C VAL A 351 -10.28 5.82 20.11
N VAL A 352 -9.86 4.96 21.03
CA VAL A 352 -8.49 4.89 21.54
C VAL A 352 -7.88 3.55 21.18
N GLY A 353 -6.59 3.50 20.88
CA GLY A 353 -5.90 2.25 20.55
C GLY A 353 -4.39 2.41 20.55
N ILE A 354 -3.70 1.35 20.12
CA ILE A 354 -2.24 1.23 20.20
C ILE A 354 -1.64 1.21 18.80
N ALA A 355 -0.95 2.30 18.45
CA ALA A 355 -0.11 2.38 17.28
C ALA A 355 1.22 1.64 17.49
N THR A 356 1.50 0.67 16.62
CA THR A 356 2.68 -0.19 16.72
C THR A 356 3.18 -0.62 15.33
N GLY A 357 4.27 -1.37 15.31
CA GLY A 357 4.95 -1.82 14.10
C GLY A 357 4.43 -3.13 13.50
N HIS A 358 4.84 -3.42 12.27
CA HIS A 358 4.66 -4.74 11.68
C HIS A 358 5.67 -5.72 12.30
N HIS A 359 6.93 -5.33 12.44
CA HIS A 359 7.93 -6.00 13.27
C HIS A 359 8.22 -5.29 14.59
N GLY A 360 8.88 -6.01 15.50
CA GLY A 360 9.39 -5.47 16.76
C GLY A 360 8.47 -5.66 17.94
N ASN A 361 8.42 -4.68 18.83
CA ASN A 361 7.52 -4.66 19.98
C ASN A 361 6.09 -4.77 19.49
N SER A 362 5.48 -5.94 19.67
CA SER A 362 4.21 -6.30 19.02
C SER A 362 3.04 -6.00 19.94
N ARG A 363 2.00 -5.33 19.41
CA ARG A 363 0.77 -4.95 20.12
C ARG A 363 0.98 -4.10 21.39
N THR A 364 2.18 -3.54 21.54
CA THR A 364 2.53 -2.54 22.56
C THR A 364 3.13 -1.34 21.83
N GLY A 365 2.98 -0.15 22.39
CA GLY A 365 3.59 1.04 21.81
C GLY A 365 2.89 2.33 22.18
N ARG A 366 2.64 3.15 21.15
CA ARG A 366 2.11 4.51 21.26
C ARG A 366 0.59 4.45 21.40
N MET A 367 0.04 5.08 22.42
CA MET A 367 -1.41 5.16 22.61
C MET A 367 -1.95 6.39 21.88
N LEU A 368 -2.83 6.20 20.90
CA LEU A 368 -3.45 7.29 20.15
C LEU A 368 -4.96 7.35 20.41
N ILE A 369 -5.46 8.57 20.55
CA ILE A 369 -6.88 8.90 20.49
C ILE A 369 -7.14 9.45 19.10
N VAL A 370 -8.14 8.91 18.42
CA VAL A 370 -8.44 9.23 17.02
C VAL A 370 -9.92 9.49 16.81
N ASP A 371 -10.24 10.39 15.89
CA ASP A 371 -11.58 10.75 15.47
C ASP A 371 -11.63 10.84 13.94
N PRO A 372 -12.32 9.92 13.26
CA PRO A 372 -12.40 9.96 11.80
C PRO A 372 -13.12 11.20 11.25
N ASN A 373 -13.88 11.92 12.07
CA ASN A 373 -14.48 13.19 11.64
C ASN A 373 -13.45 14.30 11.41
N LEU A 374 -12.22 14.16 11.91
CA LEU A 374 -11.12 15.10 11.69
C LEU A 374 -10.30 14.75 10.43
N GLY A 375 -10.28 13.47 10.06
CA GLY A 375 -9.57 12.97 8.89
C GLY A 375 -9.40 11.46 8.95
N GLU A 376 -9.30 10.82 7.78
CA GLU A 376 -9.20 9.36 7.66
C GLU A 376 -7.79 8.86 7.32
N HIS A 377 -6.89 9.78 6.94
CA HIS A 377 -5.58 9.45 6.39
C HIS A 377 -4.44 9.85 7.33
N GLU A 378 -3.39 9.05 7.35
CA GLU A 378 -2.15 9.28 8.09
C GLU A 378 -2.44 9.72 9.55
N ALA A 379 -2.01 10.92 9.93
CA ALA A 379 -2.23 11.49 11.25
C ALA A 379 -3.39 12.50 11.32
N ASP A 380 -4.13 12.72 10.23
CA ASP A 380 -5.17 13.77 10.14
C ASP A 380 -6.31 13.54 11.15
N GLY A 381 -6.66 12.27 11.38
CA GLY A 381 -7.66 11.86 12.37
C GLY A 381 -7.14 11.76 13.81
N VAL A 382 -5.85 12.02 14.06
CA VAL A 382 -5.26 11.83 15.39
C VAL A 382 -5.53 13.05 16.27
N VAL A 383 -6.37 12.85 17.29
CA VAL A 383 -6.69 13.86 18.31
C VAL A 383 -5.47 14.10 19.19
N GLN A 384 -4.86 13.02 19.70
CA GLN A 384 -3.70 13.12 20.58
C GLN A 384 -2.97 11.78 20.69
N GLU A 385 -1.65 11.84 20.88
CA GLU A 385 -0.87 10.75 21.47
C GLU A 385 -0.80 10.92 23.00
N VAL A 386 -0.85 9.82 23.75
CA VAL A 386 -0.70 9.83 25.21
C VAL A 386 0.56 9.04 25.60
N PRO A 387 1.59 9.69 26.18
CA PRO A 387 1.69 11.13 26.49
C PRO A 387 2.00 11.99 25.25
N GLY A 388 1.57 13.25 25.28
CA GLY A 388 1.70 14.20 24.17
C GLY A 388 0.76 15.40 24.25
N TYR A 389 0.31 15.82 25.44
CA TYR A 389 -0.71 16.86 25.58
C TYR A 389 -0.44 18.12 24.73
N GLY A 390 -1.42 18.48 23.89
CA GLY A 390 -1.37 19.66 23.03
C GLY A 390 -0.32 19.62 21.92
N LYS A 391 0.35 18.48 21.70
CA LYS A 391 1.30 18.31 20.60
C LYS A 391 0.61 17.71 19.39
N LYS A 392 0.86 18.30 18.23
CA LYS A 392 0.48 17.70 16.95
C LYS A 392 1.27 16.41 16.73
N VAL A 393 0.57 15.35 16.30
CA VAL A 393 1.20 14.08 15.93
C VAL A 393 1.61 14.17 14.47
N GLU A 394 2.91 14.06 14.21
CA GLU A 394 3.42 13.95 12.85
C GLU A 394 3.49 12.47 12.44
N PRO A 395 3.08 12.11 11.20
CA PRO A 395 3.12 10.73 10.74
C PRO A 395 4.57 10.25 10.62
N ILE A 396 4.85 9.05 11.15
CA ILE A 396 6.17 8.43 11.08
C ILE A 396 6.03 7.08 10.38
N ILE A 397 6.52 7.00 9.15
CA ILE A 397 6.57 5.75 8.39
C ILE A 397 7.72 4.92 8.94
N ARG A 398 7.39 3.82 9.64
CA ARG A 398 8.38 2.94 10.26
C ARG A 398 7.80 1.56 10.53
N ASP A 399 8.51 0.52 10.09
CA ASP A 399 8.12 -0.87 10.35
C ASP A 399 8.16 -1.20 11.84
N ARG A 400 9.25 -0.87 12.54
CA ARG A 400 9.39 -1.08 13.99
C ARG A 400 8.94 0.14 14.79
N LEU A 401 7.72 0.62 14.51
CA LEU A 401 7.22 1.92 14.99
C LEU A 401 7.40 2.14 16.50
N ALA A 402 7.12 1.10 17.31
CA ALA A 402 7.14 1.19 18.77
C ALA A 402 8.53 0.95 19.40
N ASP A 403 9.54 0.54 18.65
CA ASP A 403 10.83 0.17 19.22
C ASP A 403 11.62 1.40 19.72
N GLY A 404 12.15 1.30 20.95
CA GLY A 404 12.91 2.38 21.59
C GLY A 404 12.07 3.55 22.12
N ILE A 405 10.75 3.50 21.95
CA ILE A 405 9.81 4.51 22.45
C ILE A 405 9.29 4.07 23.82
N TRP A 406 9.31 4.98 24.80
CA TRP A 406 8.81 4.71 26.15
C TRP A 406 7.88 5.83 26.64
N PRO A 407 6.80 5.53 27.38
CA PRO A 407 6.43 4.20 27.89
C PRO A 407 5.91 3.24 26.80
N GLN A 408 5.95 1.94 27.07
CA GLN A 408 5.25 0.93 26.28
C GLN A 408 3.87 0.71 26.88
N ILE A 409 2.81 1.03 26.13
CA ILE A 409 1.41 0.92 26.57
C ILE A 409 0.70 -0.18 25.77
N THR A 410 -0.22 -0.88 26.41
CA THR A 410 -1.15 -1.80 25.74
C THR A 410 -2.51 -1.85 26.43
N GLN A 411 -3.51 -2.35 25.69
CA GLN A 411 -4.86 -2.64 26.14
C GLN A 411 -5.50 -1.46 26.91
N PRO A 412 -5.63 -0.29 26.27
CA PRO A 412 -6.21 0.88 26.93
C PRO A 412 -7.71 0.68 27.15
N TYR A 413 -8.18 1.05 28.33
CA TYR A 413 -9.60 1.05 28.68
C TYR A 413 -10.04 2.48 29.02
N PRO A 414 -10.86 3.14 28.17
CA PRO A 414 -11.34 4.50 28.43
C PRO A 414 -12.33 4.54 29.59
N LEU A 415 -12.22 5.58 30.41
CA LEU A 415 -13.07 5.79 31.57
C LEU A 415 -14.08 6.93 31.35
N ALA A 416 -15.23 6.81 31.99
CA ALA A 416 -16.25 7.85 32.11
C ALA A 416 -17.07 7.63 33.39
N GLN A 417 -17.56 8.72 33.98
CA GLN A 417 -18.46 8.66 35.12
C GLN A 417 -19.82 8.09 34.69
N SER A 418 -20.29 7.03 35.37
CA SER A 418 -21.54 6.34 35.04
C SER A 418 -22.73 7.28 35.05
N GLY A 419 -23.63 7.11 34.08
CA GLY A 419 -24.79 7.97 33.90
C GLY A 419 -24.47 9.36 33.31
N SER A 420 -23.22 9.63 32.94
CA SER A 420 -22.80 10.87 32.29
C SER A 420 -21.68 10.60 31.26
N ASN A 421 -21.31 11.63 30.49
CA ASN A 421 -20.13 11.58 29.60
C ASN A 421 -18.92 12.34 30.18
N LYS A 422 -18.96 12.71 31.48
CA LYS A 422 -17.86 13.43 32.14
C LYS A 422 -16.64 12.51 32.29
N GLY A 423 -15.46 13.06 32.05
CA GLY A 423 -14.18 12.36 31.99
C GLY A 423 -13.94 11.50 30.74
N ALA A 424 -14.94 11.35 29.86
CA ALA A 424 -14.84 10.49 28.68
C ALA A 424 -13.71 10.94 27.74
N GLY A 425 -12.82 10.02 27.40
CA GLY A 425 -11.69 10.28 26.50
C GLY A 425 -10.53 11.06 27.13
N LYS A 426 -10.58 11.29 28.46
CA LYS A 426 -9.52 12.00 29.19
C LYS A 426 -8.70 11.08 30.09
N TYR A 427 -9.31 10.05 30.65
CA TYR A 427 -8.70 9.12 31.61
C TYR A 427 -8.82 7.67 31.17
N PHE A 428 -7.78 6.88 31.40
CA PHE A 428 -7.69 5.51 30.91
C PHE A 428 -7.00 4.59 31.93
N LEU A 429 -7.50 3.37 32.07
CA LEU A 429 -6.71 2.28 32.64
C LEU A 429 -5.87 1.65 31.53
N VAL A 430 -4.60 1.38 31.82
CA VAL A 430 -3.69 0.78 30.85
C VAL A 430 -2.78 -0.25 31.51
N SER A 431 -2.35 -1.22 30.73
CA SER A 431 -1.16 -1.99 31.04
C SER A 431 0.05 -1.28 30.47
N MET A 432 0.99 -0.91 31.33
CA MET A 432 2.13 -0.09 30.95
C MET A 432 3.42 -0.63 31.54
N LYS A 433 4.48 -0.51 30.75
CA LYS A 433 5.86 -0.62 31.18
C LYS A 433 6.56 0.73 30.94
N PRO A 434 6.91 1.48 32.01
CA PRO A 434 7.35 2.87 31.87
C PRO A 434 8.79 3.05 31.36
N SER A 435 9.66 2.04 31.53
CA SER A 435 11.06 2.03 31.07
C SER A 435 11.50 0.60 30.73
N PRO A 436 12.65 0.40 30.05
CA PRO A 436 13.12 -0.93 29.66
C PRO A 436 13.22 -1.94 30.80
N GLU A 437 13.56 -1.52 32.02
CA GLU A 437 13.78 -2.39 33.20
C GLU A 437 12.61 -2.38 34.20
N ALA A 438 11.57 -1.59 33.96
CA ALA A 438 10.40 -1.52 34.84
C ALA A 438 9.55 -2.79 34.79
N LEU A 439 8.66 -3.00 35.75
CA LEU A 439 7.70 -4.11 35.66
C LEU A 439 6.52 -3.75 34.75
N TRP A 440 5.83 -4.77 34.23
CA TRP A 440 4.53 -4.59 33.59
C TRP A 440 3.46 -4.45 34.67
N GLY A 441 2.86 -3.26 34.78
CA GLY A 441 1.86 -2.95 35.79
C GLY A 441 0.60 -2.32 35.22
N ILE A 442 -0.39 -2.15 36.09
CA ILE A 442 -1.62 -1.40 35.79
C ILE A 442 -1.45 0.05 36.22
N TYR A 443 -1.79 0.98 35.33
CA TYR A 443 -1.69 2.41 35.56
C TYR A 443 -2.99 3.12 35.19
N LEU A 444 -3.31 4.18 35.93
CA LEU A 444 -4.23 5.23 35.50
C LEU A 444 -3.41 6.29 34.75
N VAL A 445 -3.75 6.55 33.49
CA VAL A 445 -3.13 7.60 32.67
C VAL A 445 -4.18 8.59 32.19
N ASP A 446 -3.74 9.80 31.85
CA ASP A 446 -4.61 10.83 31.30
C ASP A 446 -4.00 11.55 30.10
N ILE A 447 -4.84 12.30 29.39
CA ILE A 447 -4.41 13.11 28.25
C ILE A 447 -3.45 14.23 28.63
N PHE A 448 -3.39 14.60 29.92
CA PHE A 448 -2.53 15.66 30.44
C PHE A 448 -1.12 15.18 30.78
N ASP A 449 -0.77 13.96 30.36
CA ASP A 449 0.52 13.29 30.57
C ASP A 449 0.77 12.81 32.02
N ASN A 450 -0.25 12.70 32.88
CA ASN A 450 -0.08 12.05 34.18
C ASN A 450 -0.13 10.52 34.06
N ARG A 451 0.57 9.86 34.99
CA ARG A 451 0.56 8.39 35.13
C ARG A 451 0.64 8.00 36.60
N THR A 452 -0.33 7.23 37.07
CA THR A 452 -0.42 6.79 38.47
C THR A 452 -0.40 5.27 38.53
N LEU A 453 0.63 4.70 39.15
CA LEU A 453 0.78 3.26 39.35
C LEU A 453 -0.32 2.71 40.29
N LEU A 454 -1.05 1.70 39.82
CA LEU A 454 -2.07 1.01 40.60
C LEU A 454 -1.56 -0.32 41.16
N MET A 455 -0.89 -1.14 40.34
CA MET A 455 -0.40 -2.46 40.74
C MET A 455 0.81 -2.87 39.90
N GLU A 456 1.87 -3.34 40.55
CA GLU A 456 2.98 -4.09 39.96
C GLU A 456 3.55 -5.05 41.01
N GLN A 457 4.17 -6.14 40.57
CA GLN A 457 4.73 -7.15 41.46
C GLN A 457 5.88 -7.88 40.77
N GLU A 458 7.02 -8.02 41.45
CA GLU A 458 8.15 -8.80 40.91
C GLU A 458 7.75 -10.27 40.72
N GLY A 459 8.23 -10.89 39.65
CA GLY A 459 7.83 -12.23 39.22
C GLY A 459 6.52 -12.29 38.42
N TYR A 460 5.82 -11.16 38.23
CA TYR A 460 4.52 -11.11 37.55
C TYR A 460 4.41 -9.90 36.60
N GLY A 461 3.49 -10.02 35.63
CA GLY A 461 3.00 -8.91 34.83
C GLY A 461 1.48 -8.84 34.84
N PHE A 462 0.93 -7.63 34.84
CA PHE A 462 -0.51 -7.37 34.90
C PHE A 462 -1.03 -6.77 33.58
N PHE A 463 -2.07 -7.40 33.02
CA PHE A 463 -2.60 -7.16 31.68
C PHE A 463 -4.12 -6.99 31.67
N GLU A 464 -4.66 -6.36 30.62
CA GLU A 464 -6.10 -6.30 30.33
C GLU A 464 -6.97 -5.70 31.44
N PRO A 465 -6.68 -4.48 31.93
CA PRO A 465 -7.46 -3.87 33.00
C PRO A 465 -8.86 -3.47 32.51
N ILE A 466 -9.90 -3.99 33.17
CA ILE A 466 -11.30 -3.69 32.90
C ILE A 466 -11.97 -3.26 34.23
N PRO A 467 -12.63 -2.09 34.30
CA PRO A 467 -13.46 -1.74 35.46
C PRO A 467 -14.51 -2.82 35.73
N LEU A 468 -14.54 -3.38 36.93
CA LEU A 468 -15.55 -4.37 37.32
C LEU A 468 -16.82 -3.64 37.78
N LYS A 469 -17.59 -3.17 36.80
CA LYS A 469 -18.90 -2.51 36.98
C LYS A 469 -19.81 -2.79 35.79
N LYS A 470 -21.12 -2.62 36.00
CA LYS A 470 -22.09 -2.65 34.90
C LYS A 470 -21.78 -1.55 33.89
N SER A 471 -21.97 -1.86 32.62
CA SER A 471 -21.83 -0.91 31.51
C SER A 471 -23.13 -0.82 30.72
N PRO A 472 -23.40 0.32 30.05
CA PRO A 472 -24.56 0.42 29.18
C PRO A 472 -24.46 -0.60 28.03
N THR A 473 -25.50 -1.41 27.84
CA THR A 473 -25.62 -2.27 26.66
C THR A 473 -25.82 -1.40 25.41
N PRO A 474 -24.95 -1.50 24.38
CA PRO A 474 -25.13 -0.78 23.13
C PRO A 474 -26.43 -1.17 22.42
N PRO A 475 -26.95 -0.36 21.48
CA PRO A 475 -28.15 -0.69 20.73
C PRO A 475 -28.00 -2.02 19.96
N VAL A 476 -29.04 -2.85 19.97
CA VAL A 476 -29.13 -4.02 19.08
C VAL A 476 -29.46 -3.55 17.67
N LEU A 477 -28.59 -3.89 16.71
CA LEU A 477 -28.82 -3.62 15.30
C LEU A 477 -29.60 -4.77 14.65
N ALA A 478 -30.62 -4.43 13.86
CA ALA A 478 -31.43 -5.43 13.16
C ALA A 478 -30.60 -6.20 12.11
N GLU A 479 -30.82 -7.51 12.04
CA GLU A 479 -30.20 -8.36 11.02
C GLU A 479 -30.72 -8.02 9.61
N ARG A 480 -29.78 -7.89 8.68
CA ARG A 480 -30.02 -7.56 7.27
C ARG A 480 -29.68 -8.71 6.33
N VAL A 481 -29.07 -9.77 6.86
CA VAL A 481 -28.70 -10.97 6.11
C VAL A 481 -29.96 -11.78 5.78
N ASN A 482 -30.06 -12.24 4.54
CA ASN A 482 -31.02 -13.24 4.11
C ASN A 482 -30.26 -14.48 3.64
N GLU A 483 -30.07 -15.44 4.56
CA GLU A 483 -29.32 -16.68 4.30
C GLU A 483 -29.96 -17.60 3.25
N SER A 484 -31.16 -17.33 2.75
CA SER A 484 -31.74 -18.08 1.61
C SER A 484 -31.13 -17.67 0.26
N LYS A 485 -30.55 -16.46 0.17
CA LYS A 485 -29.92 -15.93 -1.05
C LYS A 485 -28.44 -16.29 -1.09
N ASN A 486 -27.92 -16.59 -2.28
CA ASN A 486 -26.49 -16.82 -2.51
C ASN A 486 -25.78 -15.61 -3.14
N THR A 487 -26.45 -14.47 -3.21
CA THR A 487 -25.98 -13.24 -3.85
C THR A 487 -26.21 -12.02 -2.97
N ALA A 488 -25.46 -10.96 -3.26
CA ALA A 488 -25.68 -9.61 -2.79
C ALA A 488 -25.85 -8.67 -3.99
N SER A 489 -26.37 -7.47 -3.76
CA SER A 489 -26.43 -6.40 -4.77
C SER A 489 -25.44 -5.28 -4.42
N VAL A 490 -24.91 -4.62 -5.43
CA VAL A 490 -23.98 -3.48 -5.31
C VAL A 490 -24.60 -2.31 -6.04
N TYR A 491 -24.75 -1.19 -5.35
CA TYR A 491 -25.26 0.06 -5.89
C TYR A 491 -24.21 1.17 -5.72
N ILE A 492 -23.79 1.76 -6.83
CA ILE A 492 -22.89 2.92 -6.83
C ILE A 492 -23.69 4.09 -7.40
N GLN A 493 -23.78 5.18 -6.62
CA GLN A 493 -24.60 6.32 -6.99
C GLN A 493 -24.02 7.12 -8.16
N ASP A 494 -22.73 7.47 -8.10
CA ASP A 494 -22.00 8.09 -9.20
C ASP A 494 -20.53 7.68 -9.13
N ILE A 495 -20.08 6.85 -10.07
CA ILE A 495 -18.70 6.36 -10.07
C ILE A 495 -17.65 7.49 -10.16
N TYR A 496 -18.01 8.65 -10.73
CA TYR A 496 -17.12 9.81 -10.84
C TYR A 496 -17.05 10.66 -9.56
N HIS A 497 -17.87 10.34 -8.56
CA HIS A 497 -17.78 10.98 -7.25
C HIS A 497 -16.61 10.40 -6.46
N GLY A 498 -15.92 11.24 -5.68
CA GLY A 498 -14.74 10.84 -4.91
C GLY A 498 -13.41 10.99 -5.66
N PRO A 499 -12.28 10.86 -4.95
CA PRO A 499 -10.95 11.09 -5.48
C PRO A 499 -10.47 10.02 -6.47
N GLY A 500 -11.04 8.81 -6.46
CA GLY A 500 -10.54 7.67 -7.25
C GLY A 500 -10.63 7.87 -8.77
N LEU A 501 -11.59 8.64 -9.27
CA LEU A 501 -11.72 9.00 -10.68
C LEU A 501 -11.63 10.52 -10.93
N LYS A 502 -11.07 11.27 -9.98
CA LYS A 502 -10.93 12.73 -10.10
C LYS A 502 -10.15 13.10 -11.36
N GLY A 503 -10.73 13.96 -12.19
CA GLY A 503 -10.15 14.43 -13.44
C GLY A 503 -10.44 13.55 -14.66
N VAL A 504 -11.03 12.37 -14.48
CA VAL A 504 -11.50 11.54 -15.60
C VAL A 504 -12.79 12.15 -16.18
N PRO A 505 -12.86 12.39 -17.51
CA PRO A 505 -14.06 12.92 -18.14
C PRO A 505 -15.28 12.02 -17.94
N ARG A 506 -16.41 12.65 -17.67
CA ARG A 506 -17.67 11.93 -17.50
C ARG A 506 -18.08 11.23 -18.79
N GLY A 507 -18.46 9.96 -18.66
CA GLY A 507 -18.77 9.09 -19.78
C GLY A 507 -17.57 8.32 -20.34
N GLU A 508 -16.35 8.53 -19.84
CA GLU A 508 -15.18 7.74 -20.22
C GLU A 508 -15.29 6.28 -19.75
N VAL A 509 -15.75 6.07 -18.50
CA VAL A 509 -16.12 4.75 -17.98
C VAL A 509 -17.34 4.23 -18.75
N LYS A 510 -17.19 3.09 -19.44
CA LYS A 510 -18.27 2.42 -20.19
C LYS A 510 -18.86 1.24 -19.42
N GLU A 511 -18.01 0.49 -18.74
CA GLU A 511 -18.40 -0.66 -17.95
C GLU A 511 -17.48 -0.82 -16.73
N LEU A 512 -17.95 -1.57 -15.74
CA LEU A 512 -17.12 -2.06 -14.65
C LEU A 512 -16.77 -3.52 -14.89
N GLN A 513 -15.48 -3.86 -14.78
CA GLN A 513 -15.07 -5.23 -14.61
C GLN A 513 -15.19 -5.63 -13.14
N VAL A 514 -15.96 -6.69 -12.89
CA VAL A 514 -16.15 -7.24 -11.55
C VAL A 514 -15.25 -8.45 -11.40
N CYS A 515 -14.35 -8.37 -10.43
CA CYS A 515 -13.31 -9.37 -10.22
C CYS A 515 -13.33 -9.90 -8.79
N SER A 516 -12.62 -11.00 -8.57
CA SER A 516 -12.47 -11.66 -7.27
C SER A 516 -11.09 -12.32 -7.15
N TYR A 517 -10.81 -12.81 -5.95
CA TYR A 517 -9.57 -13.46 -5.57
C TYR A 517 -9.77 -14.94 -5.27
N GLU A 518 -8.72 -15.73 -5.47
CA GLU A 518 -8.55 -17.04 -4.85
C GLU A 518 -7.27 -17.04 -4.00
N PHE A 519 -7.46 -16.88 -2.69
CA PHE A 519 -6.40 -16.76 -1.69
C PHE A 519 -5.60 -18.05 -1.49
N SER A 520 -4.45 -17.95 -0.85
CA SER A 520 -3.63 -19.15 -0.56
C SER A 520 -4.20 -19.94 0.62
N PRO A 521 -4.40 -21.26 0.51
CA PRO A 521 -4.73 -22.10 1.66
C PRO A 521 -3.50 -22.30 2.56
N SER A 522 -3.73 -22.52 3.85
CA SER A 522 -2.66 -22.82 4.80
C SER A 522 -2.10 -24.22 4.57
N SER A 523 -0.78 -24.35 4.66
CA SER A 523 -0.14 -25.67 4.67
C SER A 523 0.03 -26.23 6.09
N PRO A 524 -0.30 -27.51 6.33
CA PRO A 524 -0.05 -28.16 7.62
C PRO A 524 1.42 -28.56 7.83
N TYR A 525 2.28 -28.47 6.79
CA TYR A 525 3.67 -28.91 6.86
C TYR A 525 4.64 -27.71 6.89
N PRO A 526 5.58 -27.63 7.85
CA PRO A 526 6.54 -26.54 7.93
C PRO A 526 7.40 -26.42 6.65
N GLY A 527 7.51 -25.21 6.08
CA GLY A 527 8.34 -24.92 4.90
C GLY A 527 7.85 -25.56 3.60
N LYS A 528 6.57 -25.94 3.54
CA LYS A 528 5.97 -26.65 2.41
C LYS A 528 4.58 -26.10 2.07
N GLY A 529 4.46 -24.83 1.68
CA GLY A 529 3.22 -24.32 1.08
C GLY A 529 3.46 -23.73 -0.30
N SER A 530 2.50 -22.94 -0.79
CA SER A 530 2.48 -22.35 -2.14
C SER A 530 2.18 -20.85 -2.14
N GLY A 531 2.28 -20.23 -0.97
CA GLY A 531 2.43 -18.77 -0.86
C GLY A 531 3.83 -18.35 -1.30
N GLY A 532 4.13 -17.07 -1.24
CA GLY A 532 5.41 -16.46 -1.60
C GLY A 532 5.16 -15.22 -2.44
N LEU A 533 5.96 -14.20 -2.18
CA LEU A 533 5.84 -12.85 -2.73
C LEU A 533 6.19 -12.81 -4.24
N LEU A 534 7.43 -13.21 -4.54
CA LEU A 534 8.04 -13.11 -5.88
C LEU A 534 8.28 -14.49 -6.44
N GLY A 535 7.84 -14.74 -7.67
CA GLY A 535 8.11 -16.01 -8.33
C GLY A 535 7.08 -17.10 -8.06
N THR A 536 5.92 -16.80 -7.46
CA THR A 536 4.85 -17.78 -7.23
C THR A 536 3.73 -17.69 -8.25
N LEU A 537 3.03 -16.55 -8.32
CA LEU A 537 1.92 -16.31 -9.24
C LEU A 537 2.31 -15.44 -10.42
N GLY A 538 3.32 -14.60 -10.23
CA GLY A 538 3.98 -13.82 -11.26
C GLY A 538 5.36 -13.34 -10.78
N MET A 539 5.96 -12.40 -11.50
CA MET A 539 7.35 -11.96 -11.25
C MET A 539 7.44 -11.05 -10.04
N ASP A 540 6.75 -9.90 -10.08
CA ASP A 540 6.73 -8.83 -9.07
C ASP A 540 5.28 -8.48 -8.60
N GLY A 541 4.36 -9.43 -8.80
CA GLY A 541 2.92 -9.35 -8.55
C GLY A 541 2.16 -10.40 -9.40
N PRO A 542 0.83 -10.63 -9.18
CA PRO A 542 0.05 -10.28 -7.98
C PRO A 542 0.28 -11.30 -6.84
N TRP A 543 -0.19 -10.96 -5.64
CA TRP A 543 -0.13 -11.85 -4.45
C TRP A 543 -1.06 -13.07 -4.53
N ASP A 544 -2.20 -12.92 -5.20
CA ASP A 544 -3.23 -13.94 -5.29
C ASP A 544 -3.73 -14.15 -6.71
N ILE A 545 -4.34 -15.31 -6.90
CA ILE A 545 -4.94 -15.66 -8.18
C ILE A 545 -6.14 -14.74 -8.41
N LYS A 546 -6.13 -14.03 -9.52
CA LYS A 546 -7.19 -13.10 -9.94
C LYS A 546 -8.22 -13.84 -10.80
N LYS A 547 -9.48 -13.45 -10.65
CA LYS A 547 -10.63 -14.05 -11.35
C LYS A 547 -11.57 -12.97 -11.83
N VAL A 548 -11.99 -13.05 -13.08
CA VAL A 548 -12.97 -12.12 -13.66
C VAL A 548 -14.33 -12.77 -13.64
N LEU A 549 -15.29 -12.14 -12.97
CA LEU A 549 -16.66 -12.65 -12.82
C LEU A 549 -17.57 -12.22 -13.97
N GLY A 550 -17.29 -11.06 -14.57
CA GLY A 550 -18.01 -10.51 -15.71
C GLY A 550 -17.87 -8.99 -15.75
N THR A 551 -18.66 -8.34 -16.60
CA THR A 551 -18.76 -6.87 -16.65
C THR A 551 -20.19 -6.39 -16.46
N VAL A 552 -20.35 -5.11 -16.14
CA VAL A 552 -21.66 -4.44 -16.06
C VAL A 552 -21.54 -3.04 -16.69
N PRO A 553 -22.48 -2.62 -17.56
CA PRO A 553 -22.45 -1.28 -18.13
C PRO A 553 -22.67 -0.20 -17.05
N VAL A 554 -22.02 0.95 -17.23
CA VAL A 554 -22.23 2.14 -16.40
C VAL A 554 -23.18 3.09 -17.12
N ASN A 555 -24.18 3.60 -16.41
CA ASN A 555 -25.16 4.53 -16.97
C ASN A 555 -24.53 5.86 -17.36
N ALA A 556 -25.21 6.62 -18.23
CA ALA A 556 -24.74 7.94 -18.65
C ALA A 556 -24.61 8.90 -17.45
N ASP A 557 -25.46 8.74 -16.43
CA ASP A 557 -25.41 9.46 -15.16
C ASP A 557 -24.38 8.89 -14.16
N GLY A 558 -23.46 8.02 -14.58
CA GLY A 558 -22.38 7.46 -13.75
C GLY A 558 -22.83 6.41 -12.73
N SER A 559 -24.13 6.16 -12.61
CA SER A 559 -24.68 5.20 -11.66
C SER A 559 -24.61 3.76 -12.18
N VAL A 560 -24.59 2.79 -11.27
CA VAL A 560 -24.65 1.36 -11.62
C VAL A 560 -25.24 0.54 -10.47
N HIS A 561 -26.01 -0.51 -10.81
CA HIS A 561 -26.64 -1.42 -9.86
C HIS A 561 -26.56 -2.85 -10.38
N PHE A 562 -25.91 -3.76 -9.65
CA PHE A 562 -25.62 -5.11 -10.12
C PHE A 562 -25.55 -6.15 -9.03
N THR A 563 -25.61 -7.43 -9.42
CA THR A 563 -25.56 -8.57 -8.50
C THR A 563 -24.15 -9.19 -8.46
N ILE A 564 -23.69 -9.54 -7.26
CA ILE A 564 -22.44 -10.25 -7.00
C ILE A 564 -22.71 -11.54 -6.20
N PRO A 565 -21.81 -12.54 -6.25
CA PRO A 565 -21.87 -13.67 -5.32
C PRO A 565 -21.68 -13.20 -3.87
N ALA A 566 -22.49 -13.72 -2.95
CA ALA A 566 -22.30 -13.44 -1.52
C ALA A 566 -21.01 -14.11 -1.00
N ASN A 567 -20.49 -13.63 0.14
CA ASN A 567 -19.35 -14.24 0.84
C ASN A 567 -18.10 -14.40 -0.04
N THR A 568 -17.92 -13.46 -0.96
CA THR A 568 -16.87 -13.48 -1.98
C THR A 568 -16.17 -12.12 -2.00
N PRO A 569 -14.83 -12.05 -1.86
CA PRO A 569 -14.05 -10.83 -2.05
C PRO A 569 -14.23 -10.28 -3.46
N ILE A 570 -14.69 -9.03 -3.58
CA ILE A 570 -14.92 -8.33 -4.85
C ILE A 570 -14.00 -7.12 -4.95
N PHE A 571 -13.37 -6.96 -6.12
CA PHE A 571 -12.72 -5.72 -6.51
C PHE A 571 -13.19 -5.28 -7.91
N LEU A 572 -13.15 -3.98 -8.16
CA LEU A 572 -13.74 -3.36 -9.34
C LEU A 572 -12.67 -2.64 -10.16
N LEU A 573 -12.78 -2.73 -11.49
CA LEU A 573 -11.97 -1.96 -12.43
C LEU A 573 -12.89 -1.17 -13.36
N PRO A 574 -12.95 0.17 -13.28
CA PRO A 574 -13.67 0.99 -14.25
C PRO A 574 -12.95 0.93 -15.60
N LEU A 575 -13.64 0.49 -16.65
CA LEU A 575 -13.07 0.30 -17.98
C LEU A 575 -13.49 1.42 -18.95
N ASP A 576 -12.54 1.84 -19.79
CA ASP A 576 -12.82 2.71 -20.93
C ASP A 576 -13.47 1.96 -22.10
N LYS A 577 -13.70 2.66 -23.22
CA LYS A 577 -14.32 2.09 -24.44
C LYS A 577 -13.52 0.96 -25.08
N ASP A 578 -12.22 0.88 -24.83
CA ASP A 578 -11.32 -0.13 -25.39
C ASP A 578 -11.10 -1.30 -24.40
N GLY A 579 -11.75 -1.24 -23.23
CA GLY A 579 -11.65 -2.25 -22.18
C GLY A 579 -10.41 -2.11 -21.30
N GLN A 580 -9.75 -0.95 -21.27
CA GLN A 580 -8.60 -0.68 -20.40
C GLN A 580 -9.06 -0.10 -19.06
N ALA A 581 -8.44 -0.53 -17.96
CA ALA A 581 -8.74 0.03 -16.66
C ALA A 581 -8.29 1.50 -16.55
N LEU A 582 -9.20 2.33 -16.05
CA LEU A 582 -8.97 3.74 -15.72
C LEU A 582 -8.51 3.92 -14.28
N GLN A 583 -8.83 2.97 -13.40
CA GLN A 583 -8.40 2.95 -12.01
C GLN A 583 -8.32 1.50 -11.52
N LEU A 584 -7.38 1.23 -10.62
CA LEU A 584 -7.20 -0.08 -10.00
C LEU A 584 -7.70 -0.03 -8.55
N MET A 585 -8.70 -0.86 -8.23
CA MET A 585 -9.07 -1.09 -6.84
C MET A 585 -8.07 -2.06 -6.20
N ARG A 586 -7.10 -1.52 -5.46
CA ARG A 586 -6.09 -2.27 -4.70
C ARG A 586 -6.59 -2.61 -3.30
N SER A 587 -7.81 -3.16 -3.26
CA SER A 587 -8.47 -3.68 -2.07
C SER A 587 -9.64 -4.57 -2.47
N TRP A 588 -10.44 -5.04 -1.51
CA TRP A 588 -11.71 -5.72 -1.77
C TRP A 588 -12.80 -5.34 -0.75
N PHE A 589 -14.04 -5.51 -1.18
CA PHE A 589 -15.22 -5.55 -0.31
C PHE A 589 -15.92 -6.91 -0.43
N ILE A 590 -16.91 -7.17 0.42
CA ILE A 590 -17.79 -8.33 0.30
C ILE A 590 -19.25 -7.90 0.42
N GLY A 591 -20.16 -8.74 -0.06
CA GLY A 591 -21.58 -8.67 0.31
C GLY A 591 -22.00 -9.94 1.05
N GLN A 592 -22.71 -9.79 2.15
CA GLN A 592 -23.37 -10.91 2.83
C GLN A 592 -24.60 -11.40 2.04
N PRO A 593 -25.10 -12.62 2.30
CA PRO A 593 -26.33 -13.12 1.68
C PRO A 593 -27.49 -12.11 1.74
N GLY A 594 -27.99 -11.69 0.57
CA GLY A 594 -29.11 -10.76 0.44
C GLY A 594 -28.81 -9.29 0.74
N GLU A 595 -27.57 -8.93 1.05
CA GLU A 595 -27.17 -7.56 1.33
C GLU A 595 -27.27 -6.66 0.09
N ARG A 596 -27.55 -5.37 0.33
CA ARG A 596 -27.29 -4.30 -0.63
C ARG A 596 -26.09 -3.48 -0.17
N VAL A 597 -24.94 -3.72 -0.81
CA VAL A 597 -23.73 -2.93 -0.64
C VAL A 597 -23.91 -1.62 -1.41
N SER A 598 -23.57 -0.49 -0.79
CA SER A 598 -23.77 0.84 -1.38
C SER A 598 -22.55 1.73 -1.22
N CYS A 599 -22.18 2.39 -2.32
CA CYS A 599 -21.13 3.41 -2.39
C CYS A 599 -21.71 4.71 -2.96
N VAL A 600 -21.18 5.86 -2.53
CA VAL A 600 -21.47 7.15 -3.17
C VAL A 600 -20.71 7.24 -4.49
N GLY A 601 -19.42 6.90 -4.47
CA GLY A 601 -18.56 6.95 -5.65
C GLY A 601 -17.34 6.05 -5.57
N CYS A 602 -16.25 6.45 -6.22
CA CYS A 602 -14.99 5.73 -6.22
C CYS A 602 -14.03 6.31 -5.17
N HIS A 603 -13.82 5.55 -4.08
CA HIS A 603 -13.00 5.96 -2.93
C HIS A 603 -13.54 7.20 -2.19
N GLU A 604 -14.87 7.35 -2.10
CA GLU A 604 -15.46 8.35 -1.21
C GLU A 604 -15.02 8.16 0.26
N SER A 605 -15.15 9.21 1.07
CA SER A 605 -14.99 9.09 2.52
C SER A 605 -16.04 8.12 3.07
N SER A 606 -15.64 7.24 3.99
CA SER A 606 -16.56 6.27 4.60
C SER A 606 -17.65 6.93 5.46
N HIS A 607 -17.43 8.20 5.81
CA HIS A 607 -18.32 9.06 6.59
C HIS A 607 -19.17 9.99 5.72
N GLU A 608 -18.97 9.98 4.40
CA GLU A 608 -19.78 10.76 3.49
C GLU A 608 -21.22 10.22 3.42
N SER A 609 -22.19 11.13 3.57
CA SER A 609 -23.59 10.78 3.42
C SER A 609 -23.97 10.73 1.93
N PRO A 610 -24.75 9.73 1.48
CA PRO A 610 -25.18 9.66 0.09
C PRO A 610 -26.08 10.85 -0.25
N LEU A 611 -25.97 11.33 -1.49
CA LEU A 611 -26.80 12.43 -1.96
C LEU A 611 -28.25 11.94 -2.16
N PRO A 612 -29.29 12.71 -1.76
CA PRO A 612 -30.67 12.34 -2.01
C PRO A 612 -31.03 12.56 -3.49
N LYS A 613 -30.60 11.64 -4.36
CA LYS A 613 -30.75 11.71 -5.82
C LYS A 613 -31.29 10.39 -6.37
N MET A 614 -32.35 10.47 -7.17
CA MET A 614 -32.83 9.35 -7.99
C MET A 614 -31.93 9.21 -9.22
N THR A 615 -31.15 8.14 -9.28
CA THR A 615 -30.25 7.84 -10.39
C THR A 615 -30.95 7.01 -11.46
N GLU A 616 -30.31 6.81 -12.61
CA GLU A 616 -30.78 5.83 -13.59
C GLU A 616 -30.78 4.42 -13.01
N ALA A 617 -29.70 4.04 -12.32
CA ALA A 617 -29.56 2.70 -11.72
C ALA A 617 -30.57 2.42 -10.59
N SER A 618 -31.06 3.45 -9.89
CA SER A 618 -32.06 3.26 -8.83
C SER A 618 -33.48 2.99 -9.35
N LYS A 619 -33.72 3.14 -10.66
CA LYS A 619 -35.03 2.91 -11.31
C LYS A 619 -35.23 1.47 -11.79
N SER A 620 -34.20 0.64 -11.70
CA SER A 620 -34.22 -0.74 -12.19
C SER A 620 -33.71 -1.73 -11.15
N ASP A 621 -34.08 -2.98 -11.33
CA ASP A 621 -33.50 -4.11 -10.60
C ASP A 621 -31.99 -4.22 -10.86
N PRO A 622 -31.22 -4.83 -9.93
CA PRO A 622 -29.79 -5.03 -10.11
C PRO A 622 -29.52 -5.91 -11.33
N LEU A 623 -28.62 -5.44 -12.21
CA LEU A 623 -28.19 -6.18 -13.40
C LEU A 623 -27.42 -7.45 -13.02
N ALA A 624 -27.60 -8.51 -13.80
CA ALA A 624 -26.68 -9.64 -13.78
C ALA A 624 -25.36 -9.26 -14.46
N LEU A 625 -24.27 -9.92 -14.08
CA LEU A 625 -22.98 -9.73 -14.74
C LEU A 625 -23.04 -10.33 -16.15
N ASP A 626 -22.60 -9.56 -17.15
CA ASP A 626 -22.47 -10.06 -18.51
C ASP A 626 -21.25 -10.99 -18.62
N ALA A 627 -21.50 -12.17 -19.16
CA ALA A 627 -20.52 -13.19 -19.42
C ALA A 627 -20.03 -13.08 -20.88
N TRP A 628 -19.38 -11.98 -21.24
CA TRP A 628 -18.60 -11.95 -22.48
C TRP A 628 -17.48 -13.01 -22.46
N LEU A 629 -17.08 -13.42 -21.26
CA LEU A 629 -16.29 -14.61 -21.02
C LEU A 629 -17.16 -15.86 -21.25
N ALA A 630 -16.71 -16.75 -22.13
CA ALA A 630 -17.37 -18.04 -22.35
C ALA A 630 -17.54 -18.87 -21.05
N LYS A 631 -16.69 -18.63 -20.05
CA LYS A 631 -16.74 -19.25 -18.71
C LYS A 631 -16.01 -18.40 -17.68
N VAL A 632 -16.54 -18.33 -16.46
CA VAL A 632 -15.86 -17.72 -15.30
C VAL A 632 -14.78 -18.66 -14.80
N GLU A 633 -13.53 -18.24 -14.96
CA GLU A 633 -12.32 -18.99 -14.57
C GLU A 633 -11.27 -18.04 -14.00
N ASN A 634 -10.31 -18.61 -13.27
CA ASN A 634 -9.11 -17.90 -12.84
C ASN A 634 -8.31 -17.42 -14.06
N PHE A 635 -7.69 -16.25 -13.98
CA PHE A 635 -6.85 -15.73 -15.07
C PHE A 635 -5.53 -16.51 -15.11
N SER A 636 -5.11 -16.94 -16.30
CA SER A 636 -3.87 -17.69 -16.52
C SER A 636 -3.21 -17.22 -17.81
N TYR A 637 -1.95 -16.81 -17.71
CA TYR A 637 -1.16 -16.39 -18.87
C TYR A 637 -0.98 -17.53 -19.88
N PRO A 638 -0.56 -18.76 -19.48
CA PRO A 638 -0.48 -19.89 -20.41
C PRO A 638 -1.80 -20.20 -21.12
N ALA A 639 -2.93 -19.99 -20.46
CA ALA A 639 -4.24 -20.29 -21.04
C ALA A 639 -4.76 -19.18 -21.98
N LYS A 640 -4.48 -17.91 -21.66
CA LYS A 640 -5.13 -16.75 -22.31
C LYS A 640 -4.18 -15.92 -23.16
N VAL A 641 -2.95 -15.68 -22.69
CA VAL A 641 -2.01 -14.75 -23.33
C VAL A 641 -1.02 -15.49 -24.23
N GLN A 642 -0.42 -16.59 -23.77
CA GLN A 642 0.54 -17.36 -24.59
C GLN A 642 -0.03 -17.76 -25.96
N PRO A 643 -1.32 -18.12 -26.13
CA PRO A 643 -1.88 -18.40 -27.46
C PRO A 643 -1.86 -17.19 -28.42
N ILE A 644 -2.00 -15.98 -27.88
CA ILE A 644 -1.89 -14.74 -28.66
C ILE A 644 -0.44 -14.54 -29.10
N VAL A 645 0.50 -14.76 -28.18
CA VAL A 645 1.95 -14.69 -28.42
C VAL A 645 2.40 -15.72 -29.45
N ASP A 646 1.93 -16.97 -29.33
CA ASP A 646 2.22 -18.06 -30.26
C ASP A 646 1.71 -17.73 -31.67
N ARG A 647 0.53 -17.14 -31.78
CA ARG A 647 -0.05 -16.77 -33.07
C ARG A 647 0.70 -15.62 -33.72
N HIS A 648 0.94 -14.53 -32.99
CA HIS A 648 1.29 -13.24 -33.60
C HIS A 648 2.74 -12.82 -33.42
N CYS A 649 3.45 -13.38 -32.42
CA CYS A 649 4.80 -12.93 -32.05
C CYS A 649 5.85 -14.01 -32.35
N MET A 650 5.54 -15.27 -32.08
CA MET A 650 6.47 -16.40 -32.22
C MET A 650 6.94 -16.68 -33.66
N GLY A 651 6.32 -16.08 -34.67
CA GLY A 651 6.83 -16.14 -36.04
C GLY A 651 8.17 -15.41 -36.23
N CYS A 652 8.43 -14.37 -35.43
CA CYS A 652 9.68 -13.59 -35.46
C CYS A 652 10.49 -13.72 -34.17
N HIS A 653 9.87 -14.17 -33.08
CA HIS A 653 10.45 -14.30 -31.73
C HIS A 653 10.67 -15.75 -31.29
N ASP A 654 11.12 -16.62 -32.20
CA ASP A 654 11.38 -18.04 -31.92
C ASP A 654 12.82 -18.33 -31.45
N GLY A 655 13.61 -17.30 -31.21
CA GLY A 655 15.00 -17.40 -30.76
C GLY A 655 15.99 -17.71 -31.89
N GLN A 656 15.52 -17.85 -33.13
CA GLN A 656 16.38 -17.94 -34.30
C GLN A 656 16.61 -16.55 -34.91
N PRO A 657 17.78 -16.29 -35.50
CA PRO A 657 17.99 -15.06 -36.25
C PRO A 657 17.05 -15.05 -37.46
N ALA A 658 16.22 -14.01 -37.56
CA ALA A 658 15.62 -13.66 -38.84
C ALA A 658 16.79 -13.43 -39.83
N ASP A 659 16.81 -14.17 -40.94
CA ASP A 659 17.62 -13.94 -42.15
C ASP A 659 19.16 -13.73 -42.05
N GLY A 660 19.80 -14.07 -40.93
CA GLY A 660 21.26 -13.98 -40.78
C GLY A 660 21.78 -12.54 -40.64
N ARG A 661 20.90 -11.54 -40.54
CA ARG A 661 21.25 -10.19 -40.13
C ARG A 661 20.81 -9.99 -38.69
N TYR A 662 21.79 -9.86 -37.80
CA TYR A 662 21.53 -9.31 -36.48
C TYR A 662 20.87 -7.94 -36.69
N VAL A 663 19.61 -7.77 -36.30
CA VAL A 663 19.15 -6.43 -35.93
C VAL A 663 19.90 -6.12 -34.64
N THR A 664 21.07 -5.53 -34.77
CA THR A 664 21.86 -5.05 -33.65
C THR A 664 21.16 -3.83 -33.06
N GLN A 665 20.08 -4.03 -32.31
CA GLN A 665 19.81 -3.10 -31.23
C GLN A 665 20.74 -3.53 -30.09
N ARG A 666 21.71 -2.67 -29.76
CA ARG A 666 22.60 -2.82 -28.60
C ARG A 666 21.79 -2.61 -27.31
N HIS A 667 20.79 -3.44 -27.09
CA HIS A 667 19.87 -3.29 -25.98
C HIS A 667 19.78 -4.62 -25.25
N ASP A 668 19.95 -4.54 -23.95
CA ASP A 668 19.84 -5.62 -22.96
C ASP A 668 21.09 -6.47 -22.75
N TYR A 669 21.16 -7.05 -21.54
CA TYR A 669 22.25 -7.80 -20.89
C TYR A 669 22.93 -8.92 -21.72
N GLN A 670 22.52 -9.16 -22.96
CA GLN A 670 23.00 -10.22 -23.82
C GLN A 670 23.18 -9.71 -25.26
N LYS A 671 24.43 -9.67 -25.73
CA LYS A 671 24.84 -9.28 -27.10
C LYS A 671 24.29 -10.17 -28.24
N LYS A 672 23.19 -10.92 -28.07
CA LYS A 672 22.65 -11.82 -29.11
C LYS A 672 21.13 -12.02 -29.03
N ALA A 673 20.49 -11.93 -30.20
CA ALA A 673 19.16 -12.43 -30.58
C ALA A 673 17.91 -11.62 -30.18
N ILE A 674 16.92 -11.64 -31.09
CA ILE A 674 15.52 -11.24 -30.85
C ILE A 674 15.00 -12.04 -29.64
N PRO A 675 14.27 -11.43 -28.67
CA PRO A 675 13.86 -12.14 -27.46
C PRO A 675 12.99 -13.35 -27.81
N TYR A 676 13.26 -14.48 -27.15
CA TYR A 676 12.47 -15.71 -27.30
C TYR A 676 11.16 -15.60 -26.51
N LEU A 677 10.03 -15.72 -27.20
CA LEU A 677 8.71 -15.57 -26.59
C LEU A 677 7.96 -16.89 -26.35
N GLY A 678 8.70 -18.01 -26.42
CA GLY A 678 8.10 -19.34 -26.32
C GLY A 678 7.70 -19.73 -24.90
N ALA A 679 6.96 -20.85 -24.82
CA ALA A 679 6.39 -21.39 -23.59
C ALA A 679 7.37 -22.23 -22.76
N ASP A 680 8.65 -22.35 -23.16
CA ASP A 680 9.65 -23.09 -22.39
C ASP A 680 9.85 -22.46 -21.02
N LEU A 681 9.83 -23.29 -19.98
CA LEU A 681 10.03 -22.82 -18.62
C LEU A 681 11.46 -22.30 -18.39
N LEU A 682 11.57 -21.27 -17.56
CA LEU A 682 12.84 -20.74 -17.05
C LEU A 682 13.65 -21.88 -16.40
N LYS A 683 14.95 -21.93 -16.70
CA LYS A 683 15.86 -22.97 -16.19
C LYS A 683 16.87 -22.46 -15.16
N ASP A 684 17.06 -21.16 -15.11
CA ASP A 684 18.09 -20.46 -14.32
C ASP A 684 17.49 -19.51 -13.27
N TRP A 685 16.20 -19.67 -12.93
CA TRP A 685 15.52 -18.85 -11.93
C TRP A 685 16.30 -18.80 -10.61
N ARG A 686 16.65 -17.59 -10.19
CA ARG A 686 17.23 -17.34 -8.87
C ARG A 686 16.97 -15.89 -8.47
N VAL A 687 16.45 -15.70 -7.27
CA VAL A 687 16.21 -14.39 -6.67
C VAL A 687 16.77 -14.39 -5.25
N ARG A 688 17.34 -13.28 -4.81
CA ARG A 688 18.03 -13.11 -3.52
C ARG A 688 17.32 -12.13 -2.58
N TYR A 689 16.13 -11.65 -2.95
CA TYR A 689 15.28 -10.90 -2.03
C TYR A 689 14.81 -11.79 -0.89
N SER A 690 14.69 -11.19 0.29
CA SER A 690 13.87 -11.77 1.36
C SER A 690 12.39 -11.81 0.93
N GLY A 691 11.62 -12.80 1.40
CA GLY A 691 10.21 -12.96 1.04
C GLY A 691 9.93 -13.64 -0.32
N SER A 692 10.94 -13.83 -1.18
CA SER A 692 10.79 -14.56 -2.46
C SER A 692 10.30 -16.00 -2.27
N ALA A 693 9.65 -16.54 -3.31
CA ALA A 693 9.22 -17.93 -3.35
C ALA A 693 10.38 -18.87 -3.00
N HIS A 694 10.08 -19.93 -2.24
CA HIS A 694 11.10 -20.91 -1.89
C HIS A 694 11.75 -21.49 -3.17
N PRO A 695 13.10 -21.63 -3.22
CA PRO A 695 13.81 -22.05 -4.43
C PRO A 695 13.39 -23.41 -5.00
N SER A 696 12.71 -24.25 -4.22
CA SER A 696 12.25 -25.57 -4.68
C SER A 696 11.03 -25.51 -5.59
N TYR A 697 10.25 -24.41 -5.59
CA TYR A 697 9.05 -24.27 -6.41
C TYR A 697 8.89 -22.91 -7.11
N GLY A 698 9.67 -21.89 -6.73
CA GLY A 698 9.60 -20.56 -7.35
C GLY A 698 10.07 -20.55 -8.81
N GLY A 699 9.58 -19.56 -9.57
CA GLY A 699 10.07 -19.23 -10.91
C GLY A 699 9.61 -20.15 -12.04
N ARG A 700 8.51 -20.88 -11.85
CA ARG A 700 7.96 -21.82 -12.86
C ARG A 700 7.16 -21.10 -13.95
N PHE A 701 7.82 -20.14 -14.58
CA PHE A 701 7.27 -19.32 -15.66
C PHE A 701 7.91 -19.66 -16.99
N SER A 702 7.28 -19.27 -18.10
CA SER A 702 7.91 -19.34 -19.42
C SER A 702 8.89 -18.19 -19.65
N GLU A 703 9.91 -18.42 -20.47
CA GLU A 703 10.82 -17.35 -20.92
C GLU A 703 10.03 -16.24 -21.62
N GLY A 704 9.03 -16.58 -22.45
CA GLY A 704 8.21 -15.57 -23.11
C GLY A 704 7.38 -14.71 -22.18
N TYR A 705 6.86 -15.28 -21.09
CA TYR A 705 6.19 -14.49 -20.06
C TYR A 705 7.17 -13.48 -19.42
N PHE A 706 8.37 -13.93 -19.04
CA PHE A 706 9.36 -13.05 -18.44
C PHE A 706 9.72 -11.89 -19.38
N GLN A 707 9.95 -12.17 -20.67
CA GLN A 707 10.26 -11.12 -21.65
C GLN A 707 9.14 -10.10 -21.83
N LEU A 708 7.87 -10.53 -21.84
CA LEU A 708 6.72 -9.61 -21.93
C LEU A 708 6.45 -8.86 -20.63
N PHE A 709 6.62 -9.50 -19.48
CA PHE A 709 6.44 -8.89 -18.16
C PHE A 709 7.31 -7.63 -18.02
N ARG A 710 8.57 -7.69 -18.47
CA ARG A 710 9.50 -6.55 -18.42
C ARG A 710 9.06 -5.34 -19.24
N MET A 711 8.17 -5.56 -20.22
CA MET A 711 7.64 -4.53 -21.11
C MET A 711 6.29 -3.98 -20.60
N ALA A 712 5.76 -4.56 -19.52
CA ALA A 712 4.58 -4.10 -18.80
C ALA A 712 4.98 -3.18 -17.62
N ARG A 713 4.05 -2.34 -17.18
CA ARG A 713 4.15 -1.51 -15.98
C ARG A 713 2.91 -1.80 -15.14
N GLY A 714 3.11 -2.17 -13.88
CA GLY A 714 2.05 -2.45 -12.92
C GLY A 714 2.54 -2.13 -11.51
N PRO A 715 1.63 -2.08 -10.52
CA PRO A 715 2.02 -1.89 -9.14
C PRO A 715 2.82 -3.10 -8.66
N GLY A 716 4.02 -2.85 -8.15
CA GLY A 716 4.79 -3.87 -7.45
C GLY A 716 4.17 -4.21 -6.09
N ILE A 717 4.67 -5.28 -5.49
CA ILE A 717 4.41 -5.72 -4.11
C ILE A 717 4.72 -4.68 -3.01
N GLU A 718 5.48 -3.63 -3.33
CA GLU A 718 5.81 -2.49 -2.47
C GLU A 718 5.44 -1.15 -3.13
N SER A 719 4.43 -1.16 -4.01
CA SER A 719 3.91 0.06 -4.67
C SER A 719 3.32 1.06 -3.69
N ASP A 720 3.24 2.35 -4.03
CA ASP A 720 2.74 3.40 -3.12
C ASP A 720 1.43 3.00 -2.40
N MET A 721 1.35 3.18 -1.07
CA MET A 721 0.14 2.89 -0.27
C MET A 721 -0.97 3.91 -0.52
N ALA A 722 -0.62 5.12 -0.97
CA ALA A 722 -1.60 6.17 -1.21
C ALA A 722 -2.54 5.83 -2.37
N LEU A 723 -3.71 6.46 -2.39
CA LEU A 723 -4.64 6.34 -3.53
C LEU A 723 -3.94 6.81 -4.80
N LEU A 724 -3.92 5.96 -5.83
CA LEU A 724 -3.23 6.26 -7.09
C LEU A 724 -4.02 7.24 -7.94
N THR A 725 -3.31 8.03 -8.74
CA THR A 725 -3.93 8.83 -9.79
C THR A 725 -4.63 7.92 -10.80
N ALA A 726 -5.80 8.32 -11.31
CA ALA A 726 -6.44 7.57 -12.39
C ALA A 726 -5.46 7.39 -13.56
N LYS A 727 -5.42 6.17 -14.12
CA LYS A 727 -4.48 5.72 -15.14
C LYS A 727 -2.99 5.77 -14.74
N GLU A 728 -2.65 5.68 -13.45
CA GLU A 728 -1.25 5.56 -13.01
C GLU A 728 -0.58 4.32 -13.63
N PHE A 729 -1.18 3.13 -13.50
CA PHE A 729 -0.68 1.86 -14.07
C PHE A 729 -1.51 1.38 -15.27
N SER A 730 -2.06 2.28 -16.07
CA SER A 730 -2.89 1.89 -17.21
C SER A 730 -2.09 1.15 -18.28
N ALA A 731 -2.73 0.23 -18.99
CA ALA A 731 -2.10 -0.55 -20.04
C ALA A 731 -1.43 0.30 -21.14
N ASP A 732 -1.98 1.46 -21.51
CA ASP A 732 -1.40 2.40 -22.48
C ASP A 732 -0.11 3.12 -22.01
N SER A 733 0.22 3.06 -20.72
CA SER A 733 1.51 3.53 -20.18
C SER A 733 2.62 2.49 -20.30
N THR A 734 2.31 1.27 -20.76
CA THR A 734 3.29 0.18 -20.93
C THR A 734 3.97 0.22 -22.28
N GLU A 735 5.27 -0.10 -22.33
CA GLU A 735 6.02 -0.15 -23.57
C GLU A 735 5.42 -1.18 -24.54
N LEU A 736 4.97 -2.33 -24.04
CA LEU A 736 4.33 -3.38 -24.83
C LEU A 736 3.13 -2.86 -25.63
N VAL A 737 2.19 -2.20 -24.96
CA VAL A 737 0.96 -1.69 -25.61
C VAL A 737 1.28 -0.56 -26.56
N GLN A 738 2.17 0.37 -26.18
CA GLN A 738 2.59 1.48 -27.03
C GLN A 738 3.23 0.98 -28.33
N MET A 739 4.13 0.01 -28.22
CA MET A 739 4.81 -0.61 -29.36
C MET A 739 3.82 -1.31 -30.30
N LEU A 740 2.89 -2.09 -29.74
CA LEU A 740 1.87 -2.81 -30.52
C LEU A 740 0.86 -1.87 -31.18
N LYS A 741 0.40 -0.81 -30.48
CA LYS A 741 -0.51 0.21 -31.05
C LYS A 741 0.12 0.98 -32.21
N LYS A 742 1.44 1.15 -32.20
CA LYS A 742 2.22 1.70 -33.32
C LYS A 742 2.40 0.73 -34.49
N GLY A 743 1.87 -0.49 -34.39
CA GLY A 743 1.89 -1.48 -35.47
C GLY A 743 3.22 -2.21 -35.61
N HIS A 744 3.88 -2.55 -34.48
CA HIS A 744 5.11 -3.33 -34.39
C HIS A 744 5.26 -4.36 -35.53
N HIS A 745 6.07 -4.04 -36.55
CA HIS A 745 6.29 -4.87 -37.74
C HIS A 745 5.02 -5.45 -38.38
N GLY A 746 3.91 -4.70 -38.38
CA GLY A 746 2.65 -5.11 -38.99
C GLY A 746 1.84 -6.13 -38.19
N VAL A 747 2.20 -6.42 -36.93
CA VAL A 747 1.37 -7.23 -36.04
C VAL A 747 0.02 -6.54 -35.81
N SER A 748 -1.06 -7.32 -35.93
CA SER A 748 -2.43 -6.83 -35.72
C SER A 748 -3.20 -7.83 -34.86
N LEU A 749 -3.79 -7.33 -33.78
CA LEU A 749 -4.60 -8.13 -32.86
C LEU A 749 -6.09 -7.84 -33.10
N SER A 750 -6.93 -8.85 -32.94
CA SER A 750 -8.38 -8.65 -32.85
C SER A 750 -8.78 -7.91 -31.58
N GLU A 751 -9.98 -7.35 -31.54
CA GLU A 751 -10.53 -6.65 -30.36
C GLU A 751 -10.49 -7.53 -29.09
N LYS A 752 -10.86 -8.81 -29.23
CA LYS A 752 -10.81 -9.78 -28.12
C LYS A 752 -9.38 -10.04 -27.63
N GLU A 753 -8.41 -10.10 -28.55
CA GLU A 753 -7.01 -10.29 -28.20
C GLU A 753 -6.46 -9.05 -27.49
N TRP A 754 -6.78 -7.84 -27.97
CA TRP A 754 -6.46 -6.58 -27.28
C TRP A 754 -7.02 -6.54 -25.85
N ARG A 755 -8.32 -6.82 -25.69
CA ARG A 755 -8.97 -6.87 -24.38
C ARG A 755 -8.32 -7.89 -23.44
N THR A 756 -7.83 -9.01 -23.98
CA THR A 756 -7.10 -10.02 -23.19
C THR A 756 -5.74 -9.53 -22.73
N ILE A 757 -5.00 -8.78 -23.57
CA ILE A 757 -3.71 -8.17 -23.20
C ILE A 757 -3.92 -7.07 -22.15
N TYR A 758 -4.91 -6.20 -22.32
CA TYR A 758 -5.25 -5.18 -21.32
C TYR A 758 -5.62 -5.82 -19.98
N GLN A 759 -6.51 -6.81 -20.01
CA GLN A 759 -6.91 -7.54 -18.80
C GLN A 759 -5.71 -8.22 -18.11
N TRP A 760 -4.75 -8.77 -18.85
CA TRP A 760 -3.54 -9.32 -18.24
C TRP A 760 -2.74 -8.26 -17.48
N ILE A 761 -2.55 -7.08 -18.07
CA ILE A 761 -1.83 -5.96 -17.46
C ILE A 761 -2.62 -5.41 -16.25
N ASP A 762 -3.91 -5.12 -16.43
CA ASP A 762 -4.79 -4.53 -15.42
C ASP A 762 -5.02 -5.46 -14.20
N LEU A 763 -4.84 -6.77 -14.36
CA LEU A 763 -4.84 -7.74 -13.27
C LEU A 763 -3.47 -7.92 -12.59
N ASN A 764 -2.51 -7.03 -12.89
CA ASN A 764 -1.14 -7.04 -12.39
C ASN A 764 -0.29 -8.21 -12.92
N THR A 765 -0.47 -8.56 -14.19
CA THR A 765 0.34 -9.54 -14.94
C THR A 765 0.45 -10.96 -14.38
N PRO A 766 -0.62 -11.61 -13.88
CA PRO A 766 -0.54 -12.96 -13.33
C PRO A 766 -0.10 -13.99 -14.37
N TYR A 767 0.76 -14.93 -13.96
CA TYR A 767 1.11 -16.12 -14.74
C TYR A 767 0.20 -17.31 -14.43
N HIS A 768 0.15 -17.74 -13.17
CA HIS A 768 -0.60 -18.93 -12.76
C HIS A 768 -2.05 -18.60 -12.40
N GLY A 769 -2.99 -19.31 -13.02
CA GLY A 769 -4.41 -19.30 -12.62
C GLY A 769 -4.83 -20.48 -11.74
N ASN A 770 -3.91 -21.39 -11.41
CA ASN A 770 -4.18 -22.52 -10.53
C ASN A 770 -3.00 -22.71 -9.58
N ARG A 771 -3.29 -22.75 -8.28
CA ARG A 771 -2.26 -22.87 -7.24
C ARG A 771 -1.44 -24.15 -7.37
N MET A 772 -2.06 -25.23 -7.84
CA MET A 772 -1.37 -26.50 -8.04
C MET A 772 -0.32 -26.46 -9.14
N ASP A 773 -0.44 -25.56 -10.12
CA ASP A 773 0.55 -25.44 -11.21
C ASP A 773 1.91 -24.96 -10.69
N VAL A 774 1.92 -24.14 -9.63
CA VAL A 774 3.14 -23.70 -8.94
C VAL A 774 3.92 -24.91 -8.41
N VAL A 775 3.22 -25.86 -7.79
CA VAL A 775 3.83 -26.97 -7.03
C VAL A 775 3.79 -28.32 -7.75
N LYS A 776 3.20 -28.40 -8.95
CA LYS A 776 2.93 -29.67 -9.65
C LYS A 776 4.19 -30.53 -9.82
N GLY A 777 4.11 -31.80 -9.44
CA GLY A 777 5.22 -32.74 -9.52
C GLY A 777 6.33 -32.53 -8.48
N LEU A 778 6.14 -31.62 -7.52
CA LEU A 778 7.08 -31.38 -6.44
C LEU A 778 6.60 -32.01 -5.11
N PRO A 779 7.50 -32.34 -4.17
CA PRO A 779 7.12 -32.89 -2.86
C PRO A 779 6.16 -32.02 -2.05
N VAL A 780 6.12 -30.71 -2.32
CA VAL A 780 5.24 -29.74 -1.64
C VAL A 780 3.77 -29.79 -2.14
N ALA A 781 3.49 -30.38 -3.31
CA ALA A 781 2.14 -30.47 -3.87
C ALA A 781 1.12 -31.08 -2.90
N LYS A 782 1.47 -32.19 -2.27
CA LYS A 782 0.63 -32.89 -1.29
C LYS A 782 0.24 -32.00 -0.11
N ALA A 783 1.14 -31.11 0.31
CA ALA A 783 0.89 -30.20 1.42
C ALA A 783 -0.20 -29.16 1.08
N VAL A 784 -0.12 -28.63 -0.15
CA VAL A 784 -1.10 -27.68 -0.68
C VAL A 784 -2.46 -28.35 -0.85
N GLU A 785 -2.51 -29.57 -1.39
CA GLU A 785 -3.76 -30.34 -1.53
C GLU A 785 -4.45 -30.59 -0.18
N VAL A 786 -3.69 -30.96 0.86
CA VAL A 786 -4.25 -31.13 2.21
C VAL A 786 -4.80 -29.82 2.75
N GLY A 787 -4.08 -28.70 2.54
CA GLY A 787 -4.55 -27.37 2.92
C GLY A 787 -5.85 -26.96 2.23
N MET A 788 -5.92 -27.15 0.90
CA MET A 788 -7.12 -26.89 0.09
C MET A 788 -8.30 -27.71 0.58
N LYS A 789 -8.10 -29.02 0.78
CA LYS A 789 -9.16 -29.92 1.27
C LYS A 789 -9.66 -29.47 2.64
N ARG A 790 -8.75 -29.20 3.58
CA ARG A 790 -9.10 -28.76 4.93
C ARG A 790 -9.85 -27.43 4.94
N SER A 791 -9.44 -26.49 4.10
CA SER A 791 -10.19 -25.23 3.94
C SER A 791 -11.59 -25.44 3.38
N ASN A 792 -11.77 -26.37 2.43
CA ASN A 792 -13.08 -26.66 1.86
C ASN A 792 -14.02 -27.30 2.89
N GLU A 793 -13.52 -28.26 3.68
CA GLU A 793 -14.28 -28.88 4.78
C GLU A 793 -14.78 -27.84 5.81
N LEU A 794 -13.93 -26.88 6.19
CA LEU A 794 -14.30 -25.83 7.14
C LEU A 794 -15.24 -24.79 6.51
N ALA A 795 -15.08 -24.49 5.22
CA ALA A 795 -15.98 -23.61 4.48
C ALA A 795 -17.40 -24.20 4.38
N GLU A 796 -17.53 -25.51 4.12
CA GLU A 796 -18.83 -26.19 4.12
C GLU A 796 -19.52 -26.08 5.49
N LYS A 797 -18.74 -26.08 6.57
CA LYS A 797 -19.26 -25.99 7.95
C LYS A 797 -19.71 -24.58 8.35
N TYR A 798 -18.95 -23.55 7.99
CA TYR A 798 -19.15 -22.20 8.56
C TYR A 798 -19.49 -21.11 7.54
N SER A 799 -19.35 -21.39 6.26
CA SER A 799 -19.19 -20.37 5.23
C SER A 799 -20.08 -20.66 4.03
N LYS A 800 -21.41 -20.63 4.27
CA LYS A 800 -22.41 -20.89 3.25
C LYS A 800 -22.12 -20.08 1.98
N TYR A 801 -22.19 -20.73 0.82
CA TYR A 801 -21.93 -20.16 -0.52
C TYR A 801 -20.47 -19.82 -0.88
N ARG A 802 -19.51 -19.94 0.05
CA ARG A 802 -18.09 -19.83 -0.31
C ARG A 802 -17.74 -20.95 -1.31
N LYS A 803 -17.19 -20.58 -2.47
CA LYS A 803 -16.76 -21.56 -3.48
C LYS A 803 -15.52 -22.34 -2.99
N PRO A 804 -15.47 -23.67 -3.18
CA PRO A 804 -14.29 -24.47 -2.88
C PRO A 804 -13.06 -24.06 -3.71
N PHE A 805 -11.88 -24.24 -3.13
CA PHE A 805 -10.61 -24.08 -3.85
C PHE A 805 -10.50 -25.03 -5.05
N GLY A 806 -9.97 -24.52 -6.16
CA GLY A 806 -9.75 -25.29 -7.40
C GLY A 806 -11.00 -25.51 -8.26
N HIS A 807 -12.16 -24.96 -7.86
CA HIS A 807 -13.41 -25.09 -8.64
C HIS A 807 -13.39 -24.26 -9.94
N THR A 808 -12.55 -23.24 -10.05
CA THR A 808 -12.51 -22.31 -11.19
C THR A 808 -11.19 -22.38 -11.97
N ASN A 809 -10.58 -23.56 -12.05
CA ASN A 809 -9.33 -23.76 -12.77
C ASN A 809 -9.44 -23.33 -14.24
N PRO A 810 -8.39 -22.70 -14.81
CA PRO A 810 -8.38 -22.27 -16.20
C PRO A 810 -8.47 -23.45 -17.16
N THR A 811 -9.21 -23.29 -18.26
CA THR A 811 -9.20 -24.23 -19.37
C THR A 811 -7.97 -23.99 -20.25
N MET A 812 -7.09 -24.99 -20.35
CA MET A 812 -5.92 -24.92 -21.22
C MET A 812 -6.30 -25.13 -22.70
N PRO A 813 -5.70 -24.37 -23.64
CA PRO A 813 -5.83 -24.63 -25.06
C PRO A 813 -5.38 -26.05 -25.43
N LYS A 814 -6.13 -26.72 -26.32
CA LYS A 814 -5.80 -28.07 -26.78
C LYS A 814 -4.71 -28.08 -27.86
N ASP A 815 -4.70 -27.05 -28.71
CA ASP A 815 -3.80 -26.94 -29.85
C ASP A 815 -2.98 -25.65 -29.78
N VAL A 816 -1.73 -25.72 -30.24
CA VAL A 816 -0.88 -24.54 -30.43
C VAL A 816 -1.41 -23.78 -31.66
N PRO A 817 -1.74 -22.47 -31.53
CA PRO A 817 -2.18 -21.68 -32.66
C PRO A 817 -1.18 -21.69 -33.82
N LYS A 818 -1.69 -21.66 -35.06
CA LYS A 818 -0.85 -21.46 -36.24
C LYS A 818 -0.18 -20.09 -36.16
N ARG A 819 1.16 -20.09 -36.26
CA ARG A 819 1.97 -18.86 -36.31
C ARG A 819 1.64 -18.07 -37.57
N VAL A 820 1.52 -16.76 -37.43
CA VAL A 820 1.30 -15.80 -38.50
C VAL A 820 2.53 -14.88 -38.53
N VAL A 821 3.19 -14.82 -39.69
CA VAL A 821 4.23 -13.82 -39.94
C VAL A 821 3.57 -12.68 -40.73
N PRO A 822 3.53 -11.46 -40.20
CA PRO A 822 2.92 -10.33 -40.91
C PRO A 822 3.64 -10.04 -42.22
N ASP A 823 2.87 -9.69 -43.27
CA ASP A 823 3.42 -9.24 -44.55
C ASP A 823 4.15 -7.91 -44.37
N GLN A 824 5.49 -7.95 -44.46
CA GLN A 824 6.35 -6.78 -44.33
C GLN A 824 6.32 -5.86 -45.56
N LYS A 825 5.63 -6.22 -46.65
CA LYS A 825 5.61 -5.41 -47.88
C LYS A 825 5.14 -3.98 -47.63
N LYS A 826 4.03 -3.79 -46.89
CA LYS A 826 3.53 -2.43 -46.58
C LYS A 826 4.51 -1.61 -45.75
N VAL A 827 5.16 -2.22 -44.76
CA VAL A 827 6.19 -1.58 -43.92
C VAL A 827 7.38 -1.17 -44.79
N ARG A 828 7.83 -2.06 -45.68
CA ARG A 828 8.90 -1.79 -46.62
C ARG A 828 8.53 -0.69 -47.60
N ASP A 829 7.33 -0.72 -48.17
CA ASP A 829 6.85 0.26 -49.14
C ASP A 829 6.73 1.65 -48.49
N LEU A 830 6.29 1.75 -47.24
CA LEU A 830 6.27 3.02 -46.48
C LEU A 830 7.67 3.54 -46.15
N ARG A 831 8.60 2.65 -45.77
CA ARG A 831 10.01 3.01 -45.58
C ARG A 831 10.66 3.47 -46.88
N MET A 832 10.34 2.82 -48.01
CA MET A 832 10.81 3.21 -49.34
C MET A 832 10.17 4.52 -49.83
N ALA A 833 8.89 4.76 -49.52
CA ALA A 833 8.23 6.05 -49.78
C ALA A 833 8.81 7.19 -48.92
N GLY A 834 9.38 6.86 -47.75
CA GLY A 834 10.12 7.78 -46.87
C GLY A 834 11.58 8.03 -47.25
N THR A 835 12.00 7.75 -48.49
CA THR A 835 13.38 7.95 -49.01
C THR A 835 13.81 9.40 -49.20
N LEU A 836 13.07 10.36 -48.62
CA LEU A 836 13.52 11.74 -48.51
C LEU A 836 14.85 11.77 -47.75
N GLU A 837 15.92 12.24 -48.40
CA GLU A 837 17.15 12.57 -47.69
C GLU A 837 16.84 13.62 -46.62
N PHE A 838 17.49 13.49 -45.46
CA PHE A 838 17.35 14.51 -44.44
C PHE A 838 17.91 15.82 -44.97
N ALA A 839 17.08 16.85 -44.99
CA ALA A 839 17.47 18.21 -45.33
C ALA A 839 17.13 19.12 -44.16
N SER A 840 18.01 20.07 -43.86
CA SER A 840 17.79 21.08 -42.85
C SER A 840 18.42 22.39 -43.30
N GLN A 841 17.68 23.49 -43.19
CA GLN A 841 18.20 24.84 -43.41
C GLN A 841 17.76 25.73 -42.26
N VAL A 842 18.76 26.24 -41.53
CA VAL A 842 18.58 27.09 -40.36
C VAL A 842 18.71 28.56 -40.74
N GLY A 843 17.80 29.40 -40.27
CA GLY A 843 17.90 30.85 -40.41
C GLY A 843 19.10 31.40 -39.64
N LYS A 844 19.68 32.51 -40.10
CA LYS A 844 20.88 33.12 -39.50
C LYS A 844 20.59 33.98 -38.25
N GLU A 845 19.34 34.06 -37.84
CA GLU A 845 18.91 34.95 -36.76
C GLU A 845 19.21 34.34 -35.39
N GLN A 846 19.95 35.08 -34.55
CA GLN A 846 20.22 34.74 -33.15
C GLN A 846 19.77 35.91 -32.27
N LYS A 847 19.19 35.60 -31.10
CA LYS A 847 18.75 36.62 -30.12
C LYS A 847 19.19 36.21 -28.72
N GLN A 848 19.38 37.21 -27.85
CA GLN A 848 19.75 36.99 -26.45
C GLN A 848 18.62 36.35 -25.66
N PRO A 849 18.86 35.35 -24.79
CA PRO A 849 17.82 34.71 -23.99
C PRO A 849 16.95 35.70 -23.21
N ILE A 850 15.67 35.38 -23.05
CA ILE A 850 14.71 36.17 -22.26
C ILE A 850 14.32 35.42 -20.99
N THR A 851 13.85 36.14 -19.97
CA THR A 851 13.39 35.54 -18.71
C THR A 851 11.97 36.01 -18.40
N LEU A 852 11.09 35.07 -18.06
CA LEU A 852 9.75 35.33 -17.56
C LEU A 852 9.76 35.20 -16.03
N ASP A 853 9.31 36.23 -15.33
CA ASP A 853 9.13 36.20 -13.89
C ASP A 853 7.78 35.58 -13.53
N LEU A 854 7.80 34.54 -12.69
CA LEU A 854 6.61 33.85 -12.19
C LEU A 854 6.15 34.39 -10.83
N GLY A 855 6.92 35.25 -10.18
CA GLY A 855 6.76 35.61 -8.77
C GLY A 855 7.35 34.58 -7.81
N GLY A 856 7.42 34.92 -6.52
CA GLY A 856 7.91 34.00 -5.49
C GLY A 856 9.39 33.58 -5.65
N GLY A 857 10.19 34.37 -6.38
CA GLY A 857 11.58 34.04 -6.71
C GLY A 857 11.74 33.00 -7.83
N GLN A 858 10.65 32.56 -8.46
CA GLN A 858 10.68 31.61 -9.58
C GLN A 858 10.70 32.34 -10.93
N SER A 859 11.45 31.82 -11.90
CA SER A 859 11.49 32.37 -13.25
C SER A 859 11.74 31.28 -14.30
N ILE A 860 11.38 31.55 -15.56
CA ILE A 860 11.60 30.67 -16.71
C ILE A 860 12.49 31.40 -17.70
N ARG A 861 13.65 30.83 -18.03
CA ARG A 861 14.55 31.34 -19.08
C ARG A 861 14.24 30.67 -20.41
N LEU A 862 14.12 31.47 -21.48
CA LEU A 862 13.85 31.00 -22.84
C LEU A 862 14.97 31.41 -23.79
N VAL A 863 15.33 30.51 -24.69
CA VAL A 863 16.30 30.71 -25.77
C VAL A 863 15.59 30.89 -27.11
N TYR A 864 16.22 31.59 -28.04
CA TYR A 864 15.65 31.84 -29.36
C TYR A 864 15.91 30.68 -30.31
N ILE A 865 14.84 30.13 -30.88
CA ILE A 865 14.86 29.06 -31.87
C ILE A 865 14.65 29.66 -33.26
N PRO A 866 15.62 29.52 -34.18
CA PRO A 866 15.57 30.18 -35.48
C PRO A 866 14.48 29.60 -36.40
N ALA A 867 13.96 30.43 -37.31
CA ALA A 867 13.16 29.99 -38.45
C ALA A 867 13.96 29.05 -39.36
N GLY A 868 13.29 28.22 -40.16
CA GLY A 868 13.97 27.27 -41.03
C GLY A 868 13.05 26.19 -41.59
N HIS A 869 13.63 25.15 -42.14
CA HIS A 869 12.90 23.95 -42.54
C HIS A 869 13.72 22.70 -42.31
N TYR A 870 13.05 21.57 -42.09
CA TYR A 870 13.68 20.28 -41.89
C TYR A 870 12.84 19.12 -42.41
N THR A 871 13.46 17.95 -42.55
CA THR A 871 12.74 16.70 -42.77
C THR A 871 12.28 16.12 -41.42
N MET A 872 10.97 16.09 -41.19
CA MET A 872 10.32 15.54 -40.00
C MET A 872 10.11 14.03 -40.14
N GLY A 873 10.24 13.30 -39.03
CA GLY A 873 10.13 11.84 -38.97
C GLY A 873 11.46 11.11 -39.15
N SER A 874 11.40 9.79 -39.29
CA SER A 874 12.61 8.96 -39.39
C SER A 874 12.37 7.69 -40.20
N ALA A 875 13.26 7.42 -41.17
CA ALA A 875 13.26 6.17 -41.95
C ALA A 875 13.52 4.92 -41.10
N ALA A 876 14.20 5.10 -39.96
CA ALA A 876 14.50 4.04 -38.99
C ALA A 876 13.50 3.99 -37.83
N GLY A 877 12.55 4.93 -37.77
CA GLY A 877 11.56 5.05 -36.69
C GLY A 877 10.38 4.07 -36.79
N GLY A 878 9.41 4.27 -35.90
CA GLY A 878 8.13 3.57 -35.90
C GLY A 878 7.25 3.91 -37.12
N MET A 879 6.15 3.16 -37.29
CA MET A 879 5.22 3.41 -38.40
C MET A 879 4.54 4.78 -38.32
N ASP A 880 4.40 5.32 -37.11
CA ASP A 880 3.85 6.64 -36.82
C ASP A 880 4.86 7.80 -37.01
N GLU A 881 6.09 7.46 -37.38
CA GLU A 881 7.17 8.40 -37.74
C GLU A 881 7.41 8.42 -39.27
N LEU A 882 6.58 7.70 -40.03
CA LEU A 882 6.63 7.56 -41.49
C LEU A 882 5.34 8.05 -42.16
N PRO A 883 5.43 8.57 -43.40
CA PRO A 883 6.65 8.86 -44.14
C PRO A 883 7.36 10.10 -43.59
N MET A 884 8.69 10.14 -43.80
CA MET A 884 9.46 11.37 -43.65
C MET A 884 8.90 12.44 -44.59
N HIS A 885 8.78 13.68 -44.11
CA HIS A 885 8.19 14.77 -44.88
C HIS A 885 8.74 16.13 -44.46
N LYS A 886 8.78 17.09 -45.39
CA LYS A 886 9.33 18.43 -45.13
C LYS A 886 8.37 19.26 -44.27
N GLN A 887 8.89 19.89 -43.23
CA GLN A 887 8.20 20.87 -42.40
C GLN A 887 8.93 22.22 -42.40
N GLU A 888 8.18 23.31 -42.26
CA GLU A 888 8.69 24.69 -42.29
C GLU A 888 8.31 25.44 -41.01
N ILE A 889 9.31 26.03 -40.36
CA ILE A 889 9.18 27.00 -39.27
C ILE A 889 9.29 28.40 -39.88
N LYS A 890 8.15 29.03 -40.14
CA LYS A 890 8.07 30.32 -40.85
C LYS A 890 8.66 31.50 -40.07
N ARG A 891 8.59 31.44 -38.74
CA ARG A 891 9.09 32.48 -37.82
C ARG A 891 9.80 31.79 -36.67
N GLY A 892 10.95 32.35 -36.27
CA GLY A 892 11.61 31.91 -35.05
C GLY A 892 10.77 32.25 -33.82
N PHE A 893 10.95 31.49 -32.76
CA PHE A 893 10.16 31.56 -31.54
C PHE A 893 11.07 31.40 -30.33
N TRP A 894 10.59 31.75 -29.13
CA TRP A 894 11.32 31.49 -27.89
C TRP A 894 10.86 30.17 -27.28
N MET A 895 11.77 29.38 -26.74
CA MET A 895 11.46 28.13 -26.05
C MET A 895 12.16 28.10 -24.70
N ALA A 896 11.46 27.66 -23.65
CA ALA A 896 12.07 27.42 -22.36
C ALA A 896 13.27 26.48 -22.50
N GLU A 897 14.40 26.87 -21.90
CA GLU A 897 15.66 26.14 -22.07
C GLU A 897 15.61 24.73 -21.46
N ALA A 898 14.66 24.48 -20.57
CA ALA A 898 14.44 23.23 -19.85
C ALA A 898 12.95 23.07 -19.48
N GLU A 899 12.60 21.92 -18.91
CA GLU A 899 11.26 21.57 -18.46
C GLU A 899 10.80 22.44 -17.27
N ILE A 900 9.48 22.59 -17.12
CA ILE A 900 8.89 23.28 -15.98
C ILE A 900 9.10 22.45 -14.70
N THR A 901 9.57 23.07 -13.62
CA THR A 901 9.79 22.41 -12.32
C THR A 901 8.55 22.38 -11.44
N ASN A 902 8.58 21.54 -10.40
CA ASN A 902 7.52 21.49 -9.39
C ASN A 902 7.28 22.85 -8.71
N ALA A 903 8.35 23.58 -8.35
CA ALA A 903 8.23 24.91 -7.75
C ALA A 903 7.59 25.94 -8.69
N GLN A 904 7.90 25.86 -9.99
CA GLN A 904 7.29 26.71 -11.01
C GLN A 904 5.82 26.36 -11.22
N MET A 905 5.48 25.07 -11.29
CA MET A 905 4.09 24.60 -11.41
C MET A 905 3.24 25.02 -10.21
N ARG A 906 3.82 24.98 -8.99
CA ARG A 906 3.15 25.45 -7.75
C ARG A 906 2.89 26.95 -7.69
N GLN A 907 3.46 27.76 -8.60
CA GLN A 907 3.05 29.17 -8.75
C GLN A 907 1.68 29.31 -9.43
N PHE A 908 1.26 28.30 -10.19
CA PHE A 908 -0.03 28.22 -10.87
C PHE A 908 -1.05 27.41 -10.06
N ASP A 909 -0.66 26.24 -9.57
CA ASP A 909 -1.50 25.31 -8.81
C ASP A 909 -0.75 24.86 -7.55
N ASP A 910 -1.06 25.48 -6.42
CA ASP A 910 -0.41 25.22 -5.12
C ASP A 910 -0.57 23.76 -4.66
N ALA A 911 -1.61 23.07 -5.13
CA ALA A 911 -1.90 21.67 -4.87
C ALA A 911 -1.16 20.70 -5.80
N HIS A 912 -0.34 21.18 -6.75
CA HIS A 912 0.44 20.32 -7.64
C HIS A 912 1.40 19.42 -6.85
N HIS A 913 1.30 18.11 -7.11
CA HIS A 913 2.11 17.09 -6.46
C HIS A 913 2.50 15.99 -7.46
N SER A 914 3.79 15.91 -7.80
CA SER A 914 4.33 14.90 -8.73
C SER A 914 4.44 13.49 -8.13
N ARG A 915 4.13 13.34 -6.85
CA ARG A 915 4.10 12.05 -6.11
C ARG A 915 5.50 11.42 -6.00
N ALA A 916 5.52 10.12 -5.84
CA ALA A 916 6.71 9.28 -5.77
C ALA A 916 6.67 8.22 -6.87
N GLU A 917 7.82 7.65 -7.21
CA GLU A 917 7.94 6.45 -8.03
C GLU A 917 8.14 5.22 -7.14
N ASP A 918 7.48 4.12 -7.50
CA ASP A 918 7.53 2.86 -6.77
C ASP A 918 8.96 2.34 -6.63
N ARG A 919 9.18 1.54 -5.58
CA ARG A 919 10.43 0.81 -5.40
C ARG A 919 10.21 -0.67 -5.76
N HIS A 920 11.25 -1.35 -6.22
CA HIS A 920 11.18 -2.78 -6.53
C HIS A 920 11.94 -3.61 -5.48
N GLY A 921 11.49 -4.82 -5.19
CA GLY A 921 12.09 -5.67 -4.14
C GLY A 921 11.30 -5.65 -2.83
N TYR A 922 11.93 -5.97 -1.71
CA TYR A 922 11.24 -6.31 -0.45
C TYR A 922 11.56 -5.35 0.70
N GLN A 923 10.55 -4.63 1.18
CA GLN A 923 10.73 -3.37 1.91
C GLN A 923 9.83 -3.15 3.13
N PHE A 924 10.41 -2.57 4.18
CA PHE A 924 9.75 -2.32 5.44
C PHE A 924 9.82 -0.85 5.84
N GLY A 925 8.65 -0.21 5.95
CA GLY A 925 8.52 1.11 6.55
C GLY A 925 9.39 2.19 5.90
N GLN A 926 9.43 2.21 4.57
CA GLN A 926 10.04 3.27 3.77
C GLN A 926 9.01 3.81 2.77
N PRO A 927 9.00 5.12 2.51
CA PRO A 927 8.22 5.67 1.42
C PRO A 927 8.84 5.30 0.06
N CYS A 928 8.01 5.39 -0.98
CA CYS A 928 8.44 5.36 -2.37
C CYS A 928 9.47 6.47 -2.69
N TYR A 929 10.13 6.42 -3.85
CA TYR A 929 11.12 7.43 -4.23
C TYR A 929 10.44 8.76 -4.58
N ASP A 930 10.63 9.79 -3.77
CA ASP A 930 10.00 11.09 -4.00
C ASP A 930 10.48 11.75 -5.31
N VAL A 931 9.53 12.18 -6.14
CA VAL A 931 9.77 12.97 -7.36
C VAL A 931 9.05 14.33 -7.33
N ASN A 932 8.61 14.77 -6.15
CA ASN A 932 7.89 16.03 -5.92
C ASN A 932 8.77 17.17 -5.38
N GLY A 933 10.08 16.94 -5.22
CA GLY A 933 11.04 17.98 -4.82
C GLY A 933 10.97 19.22 -5.72
N ASP A 934 11.13 20.41 -5.13
CA ASP A 934 10.88 21.71 -5.77
C ASP A 934 11.65 21.95 -7.08
N ALA A 935 12.92 21.50 -7.12
CA ALA A 935 13.80 21.68 -8.27
C ALA A 935 13.65 20.59 -9.35
N LEU A 936 12.93 19.50 -9.06
CA LEU A 936 12.67 18.44 -10.03
C LEU A 936 11.63 18.89 -11.07
N PRO A 937 11.67 18.34 -12.30
CA PRO A 937 10.66 18.59 -13.31
C PRO A 937 9.27 18.17 -12.83
N ALA A 938 8.26 18.97 -13.14
CA ALA A 938 6.87 18.65 -12.86
C ALA A 938 6.39 17.52 -13.77
N VAL A 939 6.09 16.36 -13.17
CA VAL A 939 5.49 15.20 -13.82
C VAL A 939 4.11 14.89 -13.24
N ARG A 940 3.37 13.93 -13.83
CA ARG A 940 1.95 13.68 -13.51
C ARG A 940 1.07 14.92 -13.72
N VAL A 941 1.43 15.72 -14.71
CA VAL A 941 0.65 16.86 -15.20
C VAL A 941 -0.11 16.39 -16.43
N SER A 942 -1.41 16.65 -16.49
CA SER A 942 -2.19 16.36 -17.71
C SER A 942 -1.94 17.44 -18.77
N TRP A 943 -2.16 17.11 -20.04
CA TRP A 943 -2.09 18.09 -21.12
C TRP A 943 -2.96 19.33 -20.85
N LYS A 944 -4.17 19.11 -20.31
CA LYS A 944 -5.08 20.20 -19.92
C LYS A 944 -4.45 21.13 -18.88
N GLN A 945 -3.87 20.59 -17.82
CA GLN A 945 -3.18 21.39 -16.80
C GLN A 945 -1.97 22.15 -17.37
N ALA A 946 -1.22 21.53 -18.27
CA ALA A 946 -0.07 22.18 -18.93
C ALA A 946 -0.51 23.35 -19.83
N MET A 947 -1.65 23.22 -20.53
CA MET A 947 -2.23 24.32 -21.32
C MET A 947 -2.80 25.44 -20.42
N GLU A 948 -3.46 25.09 -19.31
CA GLU A 948 -3.95 26.05 -18.31
C GLU A 948 -2.80 26.85 -17.69
N PHE A 949 -1.66 26.19 -17.39
CA PHE A 949 -0.43 26.84 -16.96
C PHE A 949 0.06 27.85 -18.01
N CYS A 950 0.07 27.47 -19.30
CA CYS A 950 0.47 28.39 -20.38
C CYS A 950 -0.46 29.61 -20.45
N ASP A 951 -1.78 29.41 -20.34
CA ASP A 951 -2.75 30.50 -20.38
C ASP A 951 -2.64 31.42 -19.16
N TRP A 952 -2.37 30.87 -17.98
CA TRP A 952 -2.06 31.64 -16.77
C TRP A 952 -0.79 32.47 -16.97
N LEU A 953 0.28 31.86 -17.49
CA LEU A 953 1.56 32.54 -17.71
C LEU A 953 1.45 33.63 -18.79
N ALA A 954 0.66 33.38 -19.83
CA ALA A 954 0.35 34.37 -20.87
C ALA A 954 -0.34 35.61 -20.28
N LYS A 955 -1.37 35.41 -19.43
CA LYS A 955 -2.07 36.50 -18.73
C LYS A 955 -1.12 37.27 -17.81
N LYS A 956 -0.22 36.58 -17.11
CA LYS A 956 0.73 37.18 -16.17
C LYS A 956 1.79 38.04 -16.85
N THR A 957 2.30 37.58 -17.99
CA THR A 957 3.45 38.21 -18.67
C THR A 957 3.08 39.10 -19.85
N GLY A 958 1.83 39.02 -20.32
CA GLY A 958 1.39 39.68 -21.56
C GLY A 958 2.02 39.08 -22.82
N LYS A 959 2.65 37.90 -22.74
CA LYS A 959 3.27 37.19 -23.86
C LYS A 959 2.36 36.10 -24.39
N GLN A 960 2.52 35.71 -25.65
CA GLN A 960 1.77 34.60 -26.25
C GLN A 960 2.41 33.26 -25.86
N VAL A 961 2.20 32.84 -24.61
CA VAL A 961 2.77 31.59 -24.08
C VAL A 961 1.91 30.40 -24.49
N LYS A 962 2.53 29.33 -24.99
CA LYS A 962 1.90 28.07 -25.38
C LYS A 962 2.80 26.88 -25.06
N LEU A 963 2.25 25.66 -25.13
CA LEU A 963 3.08 24.47 -25.34
C LEU A 963 3.66 24.50 -26.76
N PRO A 964 4.87 23.95 -26.99
CA PRO A 964 5.37 23.78 -28.34
C PRO A 964 4.39 22.94 -29.17
N SER A 965 4.23 23.27 -30.44
CA SER A 965 3.72 22.28 -31.39
C SER A 965 4.72 21.15 -31.53
N GLU A 966 4.25 19.99 -31.96
CA GLU A 966 5.12 18.86 -32.24
C GLU A 966 6.20 19.20 -33.28
N VAL A 967 5.85 20.01 -34.29
CA VAL A 967 6.79 20.46 -35.32
C VAL A 967 7.85 21.39 -34.72
N GLN A 968 7.44 22.32 -33.85
CA GLN A 968 8.36 23.18 -33.11
C GLN A 968 9.29 22.35 -32.20
N TRP A 969 8.74 21.35 -31.50
CA TRP A 969 9.49 20.51 -30.59
C TRP A 969 10.56 19.69 -31.32
N GLU A 970 10.20 18.99 -32.40
CA GLU A 970 11.18 18.17 -33.14
C GLU A 970 12.24 19.02 -33.83
N TRP A 971 11.87 20.20 -34.37
CA TRP A 971 12.82 21.17 -34.89
C TRP A 971 13.84 21.60 -33.82
N ALA A 972 13.33 22.00 -32.65
CA ALA A 972 14.12 22.43 -31.51
C ALA A 972 15.02 21.32 -30.97
N CYS A 973 14.52 20.09 -30.88
CA CYS A 973 15.23 18.91 -30.40
C CYS A 973 16.42 18.58 -31.33
N ARG A 974 16.17 18.53 -32.65
CA ARG A 974 17.19 18.24 -33.66
C ARG A 974 18.28 19.31 -33.73
N ALA A 975 17.93 20.57 -33.50
CA ALA A 975 18.86 21.71 -33.59
C ALA A 975 19.72 21.70 -34.88
N GLY A 976 19.08 21.36 -36.01
CA GLY A 976 19.71 21.27 -37.32
C GLY A 976 20.28 19.89 -37.71
N GLN A 977 20.31 18.92 -36.80
CA GLN A 977 20.89 17.60 -37.02
C GLN A 977 19.91 16.60 -37.67
N GLY A 978 20.44 15.75 -38.56
CA GLY A 978 19.70 14.68 -39.23
C GLY A 978 19.77 13.32 -38.54
N THR A 979 20.61 13.21 -37.52
CA THR A 979 20.78 12.00 -36.71
C THR A 979 19.60 11.79 -35.74
N PRO A 980 19.41 10.57 -35.21
CA PRO A 980 18.39 10.30 -34.18
C PRO A 980 18.47 11.23 -32.97
N PHE A 981 19.67 11.56 -32.51
CA PHE A 981 19.92 12.54 -31.45
C PHE A 981 20.67 13.75 -31.98
N SER A 982 20.58 14.88 -31.28
CA SER A 982 21.41 16.08 -31.56
C SER A 982 22.91 15.84 -31.36
N TYR A 983 23.27 14.74 -30.69
CA TYR A 983 24.64 14.34 -30.37
C TYR A 983 25.10 13.04 -31.07
N GLY A 984 24.27 12.43 -31.93
CA GLY A 984 24.67 11.24 -32.68
C GLY A 984 23.56 10.22 -32.95
N ASP A 985 23.96 8.97 -33.21
CA ASP A 985 23.06 7.85 -33.46
C ASP A 985 22.57 7.15 -32.18
N THR A 986 21.69 6.16 -32.32
CA THR A 986 21.11 5.41 -31.18
C THR A 986 22.11 4.60 -30.36
N GLY A 987 23.34 4.43 -30.85
CA GLY A 987 24.45 3.77 -30.16
C GLY A 987 25.47 4.73 -29.54
N ALA A 988 25.24 6.05 -29.64
CA ALA A 988 26.06 7.06 -28.98
C ALA A 988 26.00 6.93 -27.45
N ASP A 989 27.10 7.26 -26.79
CA ASP A 989 27.16 7.36 -25.34
C ASP A 989 26.38 8.61 -24.88
N PHE A 990 25.25 8.38 -24.20
CA PHE A 990 24.35 9.45 -23.76
C PHE A 990 24.67 10.00 -22.36
N SER A 991 25.66 9.44 -21.65
CA SER A 991 25.93 9.73 -20.22
C SER A 991 26.06 11.21 -19.87
N THR A 992 26.55 12.04 -20.79
CA THR A 992 26.71 13.49 -20.59
C THR A 992 25.64 14.35 -21.28
N PHE A 993 24.70 13.72 -21.98
CA PHE A 993 23.71 14.39 -22.85
C PHE A 993 22.26 14.19 -22.42
N ALA A 994 21.92 13.07 -21.77
CA ALA A 994 20.55 12.77 -21.39
C ALA A 994 20.48 11.82 -20.19
N ASN A 995 19.45 12.00 -19.36
CA ASN A 995 19.01 11.04 -18.34
C ASN A 995 18.06 10.01 -18.97
N LEU A 996 18.49 8.76 -19.12
CA LEU A 996 17.76 7.69 -19.79
C LEU A 996 17.81 6.38 -18.99
N ALA A 997 17.04 5.37 -19.42
CA ALA A 997 17.08 4.05 -18.78
C ALA A 997 18.45 3.38 -18.94
N ASP A 998 19.26 3.49 -17.89
CA ASP A 998 20.66 3.09 -17.85
C ASP A 998 20.95 2.17 -16.65
N LYS A 999 22.24 1.93 -16.37
CA LYS A 999 22.65 1.06 -15.28
C LYS A 999 22.12 1.46 -13.90
N SER A 1000 21.83 2.74 -13.67
CA SER A 1000 21.31 3.22 -12.39
C SER A 1000 19.96 2.58 -12.04
N LEU A 1001 19.19 2.08 -13.02
CA LEU A 1001 17.92 1.38 -12.74
C LEU A 1001 18.11 0.08 -11.94
N GLU A 1002 19.34 -0.43 -11.81
CA GLU A 1002 19.65 -1.48 -10.82
C GLU A 1002 19.35 -1.06 -9.38
N ASP A 1003 19.40 0.23 -9.07
CA ASP A 1003 19.15 0.77 -7.73
C ASP A 1003 17.66 0.75 -7.34
N TYR A 1004 16.74 0.43 -8.28
CA TYR A 1004 15.37 0.07 -7.93
C TYR A 1004 15.30 -1.18 -7.06
N VAL A 1005 16.31 -2.06 -7.16
CA VAL A 1005 16.40 -3.33 -6.43
C VAL A 1005 16.97 -3.06 -5.04
N ASP A 1006 16.11 -3.02 -4.04
CA ASP A 1006 16.55 -2.93 -2.65
C ASP A 1006 15.97 -4.05 -1.76
N ASP A 1007 16.62 -4.30 -0.62
CA ASP A 1007 16.17 -5.29 0.37
C ASP A 1007 16.46 -4.77 1.79
N THR A 1008 15.41 -4.40 2.51
CA THR A 1008 15.50 -3.92 3.91
C THR A 1008 15.69 -5.05 4.93
N ALA A 1009 15.37 -6.29 4.58
CA ALA A 1009 15.48 -7.44 5.46
C ALA A 1009 16.93 -7.93 5.61
N LYS A 1010 17.83 -7.62 4.68
CA LYS A 1010 19.28 -7.91 4.81
C LYS A 1010 19.94 -7.20 6.00
N GLY A 1011 19.36 -6.09 6.47
CA GLY A 1011 19.71 -5.45 7.74
C GLY A 1011 19.12 -6.12 9.00
N LYS A 1012 18.50 -7.30 8.86
CA LYS A 1012 17.70 -7.99 9.90
C LYS A 1012 16.62 -7.10 10.53
N TYR A 1013 16.04 -6.19 9.74
CA TYR A 1013 15.05 -5.23 10.21
C TYR A 1013 15.59 -4.27 11.30
N ARG A 1014 16.92 -4.15 11.47
CA ARG A 1014 17.53 -3.39 12.58
C ARG A 1014 17.86 -1.93 12.28
N TYR A 1015 17.74 -1.51 11.02
CA TYR A 1015 18.11 -0.15 10.58
C TYR A 1015 16.96 0.46 9.79
N PHE A 1016 16.91 1.81 9.76
CA PHE A 1016 16.04 2.58 8.88
C PHE A 1016 16.49 2.56 7.41
N GLU A 1017 17.48 1.76 7.05
CA GLU A 1017 18.14 1.85 5.75
C GLU A 1017 17.75 0.69 4.84
N THR A 1018 17.41 1.02 3.59
CA THR A 1018 17.38 0.07 2.49
C THR A 1018 18.80 -0.29 2.10
N VAL A 1019 19.02 -1.57 1.76
CA VAL A 1019 20.27 -1.98 1.13
C VAL A 1019 19.98 -2.20 -0.34
N ILE A 1020 20.43 -1.27 -1.18
CA ILE A 1020 20.50 -1.48 -2.63
C ILE A 1020 21.28 -2.76 -2.88
N MET A 1021 20.68 -3.69 -3.63
CA MET A 1021 21.26 -5.00 -3.83
C MET A 1021 22.46 -4.89 -4.78
N PRO A 1022 23.66 -5.37 -4.40
CA PRO A 1022 24.79 -5.35 -5.31
C PRO A 1022 24.60 -6.41 -6.42
N ASN A 1023 24.83 -5.98 -7.66
CA ASN A 1023 24.82 -6.79 -8.87
C ASN A 1023 23.53 -7.62 -8.99
N PRO A 1024 22.35 -6.99 -9.09
CA PRO A 1024 21.09 -7.71 -9.29
C PRO A 1024 21.17 -8.58 -10.55
N ASN A 1025 20.53 -9.74 -10.51
CA ASN A 1025 20.41 -10.58 -11.70
C ASN A 1025 19.19 -10.16 -12.55
N ARG A 1026 19.01 -10.77 -13.73
CA ARG A 1026 17.95 -10.41 -14.69
C ARG A 1026 16.52 -10.48 -14.13
N TYR A 1027 16.27 -11.29 -13.12
CA TYR A 1027 14.96 -11.42 -12.47
C TYR A 1027 14.73 -10.39 -11.37
N GLU A 1028 15.81 -9.86 -10.79
CA GLU A 1028 15.77 -8.82 -9.76
C GLU A 1028 15.66 -7.45 -10.43
N ALA A 1029 16.60 -7.10 -11.32
CA ALA A 1029 16.58 -5.89 -12.14
C ALA A 1029 15.87 -6.16 -13.47
N HIS A 1030 14.55 -6.30 -13.39
CA HIS A 1030 13.73 -6.72 -14.53
C HIS A 1030 13.38 -5.56 -15.48
N VAL A 1031 13.40 -4.31 -15.02
CA VAL A 1031 13.17 -3.14 -15.90
C VAL A 1031 14.23 -3.12 -17.01
N PRO A 1032 13.87 -2.93 -18.29
CA PRO A 1032 14.85 -2.84 -19.37
C PRO A 1032 15.70 -1.56 -19.31
N TYR A 1033 17.03 -1.67 -19.42
CA TYR A 1033 17.97 -0.54 -19.46
C TYR A 1033 19.23 -0.83 -20.29
N VAL A 1034 20.09 0.18 -20.46
CA VAL A 1034 21.43 0.07 -21.06
C VAL A 1034 22.48 -0.14 -19.97
N ALA A 1035 23.01 -1.35 -19.85
CA ALA A 1035 23.86 -1.75 -18.72
C ALA A 1035 25.29 -1.18 -18.77
N GLU A 1036 25.75 -0.76 -19.95
CA GLU A 1036 27.11 -0.26 -20.16
C GLU A 1036 27.28 1.23 -19.84
N ILE A 1037 26.19 1.97 -19.65
CA ILE A 1037 26.17 3.42 -19.46
C ILE A 1037 25.59 3.73 -18.09
N ASP A 1038 26.18 4.72 -17.42
CA ASP A 1038 25.72 5.31 -16.17
C ASP A 1038 25.82 6.84 -16.35
N ASP A 1039 24.68 7.49 -16.48
CA ASP A 1039 24.49 8.93 -16.67
C ASP A 1039 24.39 9.68 -15.33
N GLY A 1040 24.41 8.95 -14.20
CA GLY A 1040 24.32 9.47 -12.85
C GLY A 1040 22.91 9.88 -12.41
N GLY A 1041 21.87 9.64 -13.21
CA GLY A 1041 20.46 9.90 -12.92
C GLY A 1041 19.65 8.63 -12.71
N PHE A 1042 19.28 8.37 -11.45
CA PHE A 1042 18.43 7.22 -11.09
C PHE A 1042 16.94 7.41 -11.44
N LEU A 1043 16.44 8.64 -11.21
CA LEU A 1043 15.10 9.11 -11.54
C LEU A 1043 15.23 10.43 -12.29
N ALA A 1044 14.13 11.17 -12.44
CA ALA A 1044 14.21 12.57 -12.82
C ALA A 1044 15.25 13.32 -11.97
N ARG A 1045 16.04 14.15 -12.63
CA ARG A 1045 16.96 15.08 -11.97
C ARG A 1045 16.47 16.51 -12.17
N GLU A 1046 17.01 17.42 -11.37
CA GLU A 1046 16.87 18.85 -11.62
C GLU A 1046 17.22 19.12 -13.09
N PRO A 1047 16.49 19.99 -13.81
CA PRO A 1047 16.82 20.24 -15.20
C PRO A 1047 18.22 20.83 -15.37
N LYS A 1048 18.78 20.71 -16.58
CA LYS A 1048 20.08 21.27 -17.00
C LYS A 1048 21.30 20.63 -16.33
N GLN A 1049 21.22 19.35 -15.96
CA GLN A 1049 22.38 18.58 -15.46
C GLN A 1049 23.23 17.99 -16.60
N TYR A 1050 22.67 17.93 -17.80
CA TYR A 1050 23.32 17.38 -18.99
C TYR A 1050 23.68 18.48 -20.00
N GLN A 1051 24.45 18.15 -21.04
CA GLN A 1051 24.83 19.12 -22.07
C GLN A 1051 23.62 19.57 -22.90
N ALA A 1052 23.54 20.87 -23.15
CA ALA A 1052 22.55 21.41 -24.08
C ALA A 1052 22.84 20.99 -25.52
N ASN A 1053 21.78 20.92 -26.33
CA ASN A 1053 21.92 20.80 -27.77
C ASN A 1053 22.51 22.10 -28.39
N PRO A 1054 22.84 22.11 -29.69
CA PRO A 1054 23.45 23.27 -30.36
C PRO A 1054 22.69 24.60 -30.25
N TRP A 1055 21.42 24.60 -29.84
CA TRP A 1055 20.61 25.81 -29.65
C TRP A 1055 20.41 26.20 -28.18
N GLY A 1056 21.12 25.54 -27.25
CA GLY A 1056 21.07 25.88 -25.83
C GLY A 1056 19.85 25.30 -25.10
N LEU A 1057 19.20 24.28 -25.67
CA LEU A 1057 18.11 23.55 -25.03
C LEU A 1057 18.66 22.32 -24.31
N TYR A 1058 18.24 22.13 -23.07
CA TYR A 1058 18.60 21.02 -22.20
C TYR A 1058 17.50 19.95 -22.20
N ASP A 1059 17.91 18.72 -21.89
CA ASP A 1059 17.02 17.58 -21.59
C ASP A 1059 16.05 17.17 -22.73
N MET A 1060 16.25 17.68 -23.95
CA MET A 1060 15.40 17.37 -25.12
C MET A 1060 15.36 15.87 -25.49
N HIS A 1061 16.30 15.08 -24.99
CA HIS A 1061 16.47 13.66 -25.27
C HIS A 1061 16.33 12.78 -24.02
N GLY A 1062 15.87 13.28 -22.88
CA GLY A 1062 15.81 12.49 -21.65
C GLY A 1062 15.22 13.27 -20.48
N ASN A 1063 15.48 12.80 -19.26
CA ASN A 1063 14.90 13.31 -18.03
C ASN A 1063 13.39 13.04 -17.97
N VAL A 1064 12.54 13.87 -18.60
CA VAL A 1064 11.10 13.61 -18.70
C VAL A 1064 10.60 13.82 -20.13
N ALA A 1065 9.64 12.99 -20.55
CA ALA A 1065 8.97 13.22 -21.83
C ALA A 1065 8.03 14.44 -21.71
N GLU A 1066 7.66 15.06 -22.81
CA GLU A 1066 7.01 16.38 -22.79
C GLU A 1066 5.73 16.44 -23.61
N TRP A 1067 4.69 17.03 -23.03
CA TRP A 1067 3.50 17.42 -23.75
C TRP A 1067 3.78 18.46 -24.83
N THR A 1068 3.18 18.25 -25.99
CA THR A 1068 3.05 19.27 -27.05
C THR A 1068 1.59 19.68 -27.18
N ARG A 1069 1.29 20.84 -27.77
CA ARG A 1069 -0.13 21.22 -28.04
C ARG A 1069 -0.79 20.37 -29.13
N SER A 1070 0.00 19.57 -29.86
CA SER A 1070 -0.45 18.93 -31.08
C SER A 1070 -1.33 17.69 -30.85
N VAL A 1071 -2.29 17.47 -31.75
CA VAL A 1071 -3.11 16.26 -31.78
C VAL A 1071 -2.32 15.14 -32.44
N TYR A 1072 -2.40 13.93 -31.88
CA TYR A 1072 -1.74 12.77 -32.46
C TYR A 1072 -2.43 12.36 -33.77
N GLN A 1073 -1.69 12.46 -34.88
CA GLN A 1073 -2.16 12.15 -36.23
C GLN A 1073 -1.07 11.37 -37.02
N PRO A 1074 -1.48 10.50 -37.96
CA PRO A 1074 -0.54 9.85 -38.88
C PRO A 1074 0.21 10.87 -39.73
N TYR A 1075 1.45 10.53 -40.10
CA TYR A 1075 2.22 11.32 -41.06
C TYR A 1075 1.80 11.00 -42.51
N PRO A 1076 2.04 11.95 -43.46
CA PRO A 1076 2.63 13.28 -43.25
C PRO A 1076 1.64 14.29 -42.65
N LEU A 1077 2.12 15.23 -41.85
CA LEU A 1077 1.30 16.32 -41.33
C LEU A 1077 1.02 17.34 -42.45
N ILE A 1078 -0.25 17.73 -42.64
CA ILE A 1078 -0.66 18.67 -43.68
C ILE A 1078 -0.55 20.11 -43.16
N ALA A 1079 0.29 20.94 -43.79
CA ALA A 1079 0.48 22.34 -43.43
C ALA A 1079 -0.86 23.11 -43.37
N GLY A 1080 -1.12 23.78 -42.24
CA GLY A 1080 -2.36 24.56 -42.01
C GLY A 1080 -3.62 23.74 -41.66
N LYS A 1081 -3.54 22.40 -41.60
CA LYS A 1081 -4.64 21.51 -41.19
C LYS A 1081 -4.26 20.38 -40.22
N GLY A 1082 -2.98 20.05 -40.06
CA GLY A 1082 -2.50 18.95 -39.22
C GLY A 1082 -1.35 19.40 -38.33
N GLY A 1083 -1.50 19.20 -37.02
CA GLY A 1083 -0.54 19.61 -35.99
C GLY A 1083 -1.26 20.23 -34.81
N ASP A 1084 -1.64 21.51 -34.91
CA ASP A 1084 -2.20 22.32 -33.82
C ASP A 1084 -3.74 22.33 -33.76
N ALA A 1085 -4.39 21.21 -34.12
CA ALA A 1085 -5.84 21.14 -34.03
C ALA A 1085 -6.31 21.23 -32.56
N ASP A 1086 -7.30 22.08 -32.28
CA ASP A 1086 -7.83 22.23 -30.92
C ASP A 1086 -8.57 20.97 -30.42
N LYS A 1087 -8.93 20.05 -31.33
CA LYS A 1087 -9.79 18.89 -31.05
C LYS A 1087 -9.18 17.59 -31.57
N GLY A 1088 -9.02 16.64 -30.66
CA GLY A 1088 -8.61 15.26 -30.94
C GLY A 1088 -8.56 14.45 -29.65
N PRO A 1089 -8.77 13.12 -29.69
CA PRO A 1089 -8.87 12.31 -28.47
C PRO A 1089 -7.52 12.09 -27.79
N LEU A 1090 -6.41 12.24 -28.52
CA LEU A 1090 -5.05 11.99 -28.04
C LEU A 1090 -4.13 13.16 -28.38
N ARG A 1091 -3.23 13.49 -27.46
CA ARG A 1091 -2.23 14.56 -27.55
C ARG A 1091 -0.84 13.95 -27.65
N VAL A 1092 0.01 14.60 -28.44
CA VAL A 1092 1.37 14.13 -28.70
C VAL A 1092 2.27 14.45 -27.51
N VAL A 1093 3.03 13.44 -27.10
CA VAL A 1093 4.19 13.55 -26.21
C VAL A 1093 5.47 13.27 -26.99
N ARG A 1094 6.54 14.01 -26.69
CA ARG A 1094 7.86 13.91 -27.33
C ARG A 1094 8.98 13.75 -26.30
N GLY A 1095 10.18 13.40 -26.77
CA GLY A 1095 11.34 13.17 -25.90
C GLY A 1095 11.33 11.77 -25.28
N GLY A 1096 12.18 11.60 -24.27
CA GLY A 1096 12.29 10.38 -23.48
C GLY A 1096 12.44 10.72 -22.00
N SER A 1097 12.40 9.72 -21.14
CA SER A 1097 12.55 9.88 -19.70
C SER A 1097 13.66 9.02 -19.11
N TRP A 1098 13.92 9.19 -17.81
CA TRP A 1098 14.77 8.30 -17.00
C TRP A 1098 14.39 6.81 -17.10
N ARG A 1099 13.18 6.49 -17.59
CA ARG A 1099 12.68 5.11 -17.77
C ARG A 1099 12.63 4.65 -19.23
N ASP A 1100 13.01 5.51 -20.19
CA ASP A 1100 13.02 5.18 -21.61
C ASP A 1100 14.42 4.83 -22.11
N ARG A 1101 14.52 3.76 -22.92
CA ARG A 1101 15.77 3.38 -23.59
C ARG A 1101 16.04 4.29 -24.80
N PRO A 1102 17.30 4.42 -25.28
CA PRO A 1102 17.67 5.38 -26.33
C PRO A 1102 16.75 5.43 -27.57
N HIS A 1103 16.29 4.30 -28.10
CA HIS A 1103 15.41 4.29 -29.27
C HIS A 1103 14.04 4.96 -29.05
N ARG A 1104 13.61 5.14 -27.79
CA ARG A 1104 12.39 5.84 -27.36
C ARG A 1104 12.62 7.31 -27.01
N ALA A 1105 13.84 7.80 -27.16
CA ALA A 1105 14.22 9.17 -26.83
C ALA A 1105 14.76 9.96 -28.04
N THR A 1106 14.63 9.38 -29.23
CA THR A 1106 15.09 10.01 -30.47
C THR A 1106 14.25 11.25 -30.80
N SER A 1107 14.81 12.15 -31.60
CA SER A 1107 14.16 13.41 -31.99
C SER A 1107 12.79 13.21 -32.64
N SER A 1108 12.58 12.08 -33.33
CA SER A 1108 11.34 11.76 -34.04
C SER A 1108 10.37 10.90 -33.23
N PHE A 1109 10.78 10.32 -32.10
CA PHE A 1109 9.94 9.43 -31.32
C PHE A 1109 8.74 10.19 -30.75
N ARG A 1110 7.58 9.51 -30.74
CA ARG A 1110 6.28 10.10 -30.37
C ARG A 1110 5.51 9.16 -29.47
N LEU A 1111 4.80 9.69 -28.50
CA LEU A 1111 3.78 8.97 -27.75
C LEU A 1111 2.46 9.73 -27.83
N ALA A 1112 1.37 9.06 -27.45
CA ALA A 1112 0.04 9.62 -27.53
C ALA A 1112 -0.81 9.19 -26.34
N TYR A 1113 -1.37 10.17 -25.65
CA TYR A 1113 -2.20 9.94 -24.46
C TYR A 1113 -3.43 10.85 -24.48
N PRO A 1114 -4.52 10.48 -23.80
CA PRO A 1114 -5.67 11.36 -23.59
C PRO A 1114 -5.26 12.65 -22.86
N ASP A 1115 -5.97 13.74 -23.16
CA ASP A 1115 -5.63 15.08 -22.68
C ASP A 1115 -5.79 15.29 -21.15
N TYR A 1116 -6.47 14.35 -20.49
CA TYR A 1116 -6.72 14.35 -19.04
C TYR A 1116 -5.78 13.40 -18.28
N GLN A 1117 -5.04 12.51 -18.97
CA GLN A 1117 -4.17 11.54 -18.30
C GLN A 1117 -2.95 12.23 -17.69
N LYS A 1118 -2.64 11.87 -16.44
CA LYS A 1118 -1.46 12.34 -15.70
C LYS A 1118 -0.39 11.26 -15.73
N VAL A 1119 0.46 11.28 -16.74
CA VAL A 1119 1.46 10.22 -16.96
C VAL A 1119 2.66 10.42 -16.03
N TYR A 1120 3.12 9.33 -15.41
CA TYR A 1120 4.14 9.34 -14.34
C TYR A 1120 5.47 10.00 -14.72
N ASN A 1121 5.87 9.94 -16.00
CA ASN A 1121 7.14 10.44 -16.52
C ASN A 1121 6.98 11.52 -17.61
N VAL A 1122 5.81 12.18 -17.68
CA VAL A 1122 5.54 13.25 -18.64
C VAL A 1122 5.40 14.59 -17.92
N GLY A 1123 6.26 15.53 -18.29
CA GLY A 1123 6.19 16.95 -17.95
C GLY A 1123 5.89 17.80 -19.19
N PHE A 1124 6.40 19.03 -19.21
CA PHE A 1124 6.26 19.94 -20.34
C PHE A 1124 7.25 21.11 -20.28
N ARG A 1125 7.39 21.81 -21.40
CA ARG A 1125 8.04 23.12 -21.50
C ARG A 1125 7.16 24.09 -22.30
N VAL A 1126 7.50 25.37 -22.26
CA VAL A 1126 6.70 26.44 -22.90
C VAL A 1126 7.44 27.14 -24.03
N VAL A 1127 6.68 27.73 -24.96
CA VAL A 1127 7.17 28.58 -26.05
C VAL A 1127 6.47 29.95 -26.06
N ILE A 1128 7.11 30.94 -26.68
CA ILE A 1128 6.50 32.22 -27.06
C ILE A 1128 6.66 32.42 -28.58
N GLU A 1129 5.54 32.62 -29.26
CA GLU A 1129 5.46 32.85 -30.71
C GLU A 1129 5.65 34.30 -31.14
#